data_AF-A0A955LHQ9-F1
#
_entry.id   AF-A0A955LHQ9-F1
#
_cell.length_a   1.000
_cell.length_b   1.000
_cell.length_c   1.000
_cell.angle_alpha   90.00
_cell.angle_beta   90.00
_cell.angle_gamma   90.00
#
_symmetry.space_group_name_H-M   'P 1'
#
loop_
_entity.id
_entity.type
_entity.pdbx_description
1 polymer ?
#
loop_
_entity_poly.entity_id
_entity_poly.type
_entity_poly.pdbx_seq_one_letter_code
_entity_poly.pdbx_strand_id
1 'polypeptide(L)'
;MSFRSFLSTNYRSKRSLAFVLLGALFVSLMPMVPSVAWTRSDYASSLIVVHAPSIMNPGKEAEVEMVLKNTGSAPWYKTGTNFVSLYHYDGVKKLEVPSAFGPAGWDASERPAKLPVDRVNPGETVTIRFPLIAPARTGTYDLDFLLVAENLIRMGGGRAKFSINVTGDPVATSVLPSSPTQASAFAPKPQQIVVPEQPSDASYAGFLMLRSDAEMVVSGNGRKQFSFGFKNNGTATWSSRSVKVSGIQPALGDRLGSVRDDSWLDASTPISLTGITNPGELAFVTFSLQGPAKAGVYTARFQLYADNKQVEGAFVEIPITVTADGYIEPETIKPVVTPAPTPAPTPAPTPVAAPPTTPISSFVLNPKPLNGDSSTLPDQPLIRVGLLNPEDYAMTVKASHVPLQVLNNGALVCTVPMNEEIEVSYSKVTSKYSLSGSTCGNVSSSAWYVVRANDGISPITLTDYVRPVSWLPGANDNTFRAQLELRYASKPDEIWVINELPIESYLKGIAETSNVSPAQYQRALLTGARTYAMYHVNRGTKHASQNFIVDATYDQVYRGYGQEARTPTISAAVDATRGQIVTYKGKLAITPYFSRSDGRTRNYEDVWGGQPIDWLKAVNAPGDEGKTLWGHGVGLSASSALYMDATLGKNYEQILKQFYTGIELMKAYK
;
A
#
# COMPACT_ATOMS: atom_id res chain seq x y z
N MET A 1 -47.20 -24.55 58.66
CA MET A 1 -48.63 -24.57 59.08
C MET A 1 -49.43 -23.71 58.11
N SER A 2 -50.77 -23.79 58.11
CA SER A 2 -51.58 -23.42 56.92
C SER A 2 -52.94 -22.79 57.23
N PHE A 3 -53.47 -22.09 56.21
CA PHE A 3 -54.89 -21.93 55.82
C PHE A 3 -55.79 -20.83 56.45
N ARG A 4 -56.64 -20.28 55.54
CA ARG A 4 -57.97 -19.59 55.72
C ARG A 4 -57.91 -18.13 56.25
N SER A 5 -58.76 -17.18 55.82
CA SER A 5 -59.80 -17.08 54.75
C SER A 5 -60.20 -15.57 54.56
N PHE A 6 -61.18 -15.06 53.77
CA PHE A 6 -62.33 -15.57 52.99
C PHE A 6 -62.83 -14.53 51.94
N LEU A 7 -63.98 -14.80 51.26
CA LEU A 7 -65.04 -13.92 50.65
C LEU A 7 -64.69 -12.45 50.22
N SER A 8 -64.90 -11.96 48.98
CA SER A 8 -66.13 -11.81 48.12
C SER A 8 -67.17 -10.79 48.65
N THR A 9 -67.87 -9.93 47.88
CA THR A 9 -68.61 -10.13 46.59
C THR A 9 -68.97 -8.78 45.87
N ASN A 10 -69.41 -8.85 44.59
CA ASN A 10 -69.91 -7.80 43.63
C ASN A 10 -70.95 -6.74 44.17
N TYR A 11 -71.41 -5.64 43.51
CA TYR A 11 -71.66 -5.34 42.06
C TYR A 11 -72.19 -3.87 41.77
N ARG A 12 -72.07 -3.35 40.52
CA ARG A 12 -72.87 -2.25 39.84
C ARG A 12 -72.79 -0.77 40.36
N SER A 13 -73.06 0.31 39.58
CA SER A 13 -73.29 0.53 38.12
C SER A 13 -73.21 2.00 37.61
N LYS A 14 -72.70 2.18 36.36
CA LYS A 14 -72.99 3.22 35.31
C LYS A 14 -73.50 4.65 35.66
N ARG A 15 -72.81 5.69 35.13
CA ARG A 15 -73.28 6.56 33.99
C ARG A 15 -72.21 7.58 33.50
N SER A 16 -72.50 8.24 32.37
CA SER A 16 -71.67 9.19 31.59
C SER A 16 -71.46 10.56 32.29
N LEU A 17 -70.65 11.54 31.83
CA LEU A 17 -70.35 12.06 30.47
C LEU A 17 -68.90 12.67 30.40
N ALA A 18 -68.49 13.29 29.28
CA ALA A 18 -67.11 13.69 28.98
C ALA A 18 -66.85 15.22 29.05
N PHE A 19 -65.57 15.66 29.18
CA PHE A 19 -64.89 16.60 28.26
C PHE A 19 -63.40 16.93 28.61
N VAL A 20 -62.64 17.31 27.57
CA VAL A 20 -61.32 18.03 27.48
C VAL A 20 -60.01 17.38 28.01
N LEU A 21 -59.02 17.43 27.10
CA LEU A 21 -57.55 17.30 27.14
C LEU A 21 -56.81 18.12 28.25
N LEU A 22 -55.50 18.01 28.54
CA LEU A 22 -54.37 17.15 28.16
C LEU A 22 -53.30 17.27 29.28
N GLY A 23 -52.34 16.32 29.37
CA GLY A 23 -50.99 16.66 29.86
C GLY A 23 -50.57 16.04 31.19
N ALA A 24 -50.23 14.76 31.19
CA ALA A 24 -49.43 14.13 32.25
C ALA A 24 -48.24 13.38 31.61
N LEU A 25 -47.03 13.60 32.12
CA LEU A 25 -45.84 12.87 31.68
C LEU A 25 -45.94 11.40 32.13
N PHE A 26 -45.89 10.48 31.17
CA PHE A 26 -45.49 9.09 31.41
C PHE A 26 -44.15 8.85 30.71
N VAL A 27 -43.05 8.98 31.46
CA VAL A 27 -41.73 8.54 30.99
C VAL A 27 -41.72 7.01 31.06
N SER A 28 -42.02 6.39 29.92
CA SER A 28 -41.91 4.93 29.76
C SER A 28 -40.44 4.54 29.84
N LEU A 29 -40.02 3.91 30.94
CA LEU A 29 -38.77 3.16 30.98
C LEU A 29 -38.94 1.89 30.13
N MET A 30 -38.75 2.02 28.83
CA MET A 30 -38.35 0.88 28.02
C MET A 30 -37.01 0.35 28.54
N PRO A 31 -36.86 -0.97 28.77
CA PRO A 31 -35.55 -1.52 29.06
C PRO A 31 -34.66 -1.31 27.82
N MET A 32 -33.53 -0.62 27.99
CA MET A 32 -32.50 -0.58 26.95
C MET A 32 -31.93 -1.99 26.79
N VAL A 33 -32.42 -2.70 25.77
CA VAL A 33 -31.73 -3.88 25.24
C VAL A 33 -30.35 -3.39 24.78
N PRO A 34 -29.24 -3.94 25.30
CA PRO A 34 -27.92 -3.47 24.90
C PRO A 34 -27.74 -3.68 23.39
N SER A 35 -27.35 -2.62 22.68
CA SER A 35 -27.04 -2.69 21.26
C SER A 35 -25.82 -3.59 21.06
N VAL A 36 -26.05 -4.83 20.62
CA VAL A 36 -24.98 -5.77 20.27
C VAL A 36 -24.17 -5.16 19.13
N ALA A 37 -22.92 -4.81 19.42
CA ALA A 37 -22.00 -4.29 18.42
C ALA A 37 -21.51 -5.46 17.56
N TRP A 38 -22.16 -5.66 16.41
CA TRP A 38 -21.82 -6.73 15.48
C TRP A 38 -20.37 -6.62 14.99
N THR A 39 -19.65 -7.74 15.08
CA THR A 39 -18.24 -7.86 14.74
C THR A 39 -18.05 -8.35 13.30
N ARG A 40 -16.81 -8.38 12.81
CA ARG A 40 -16.47 -8.89 11.47
C ARG A 40 -17.03 -10.30 11.21
N SER A 41 -16.93 -11.19 12.20
CA SER A 41 -17.40 -12.58 12.11
C SER A 41 -18.92 -12.75 12.06
N ASP A 42 -19.70 -11.71 12.40
CA ASP A 42 -21.16 -11.80 12.41
C ASP A 42 -21.77 -11.58 11.01
N TYR A 43 -21.01 -11.07 10.04
CA TYR A 43 -21.46 -10.80 8.67
C TYR A 43 -20.96 -11.87 7.69
N ALA A 44 -21.78 -12.90 7.46
CA ALA A 44 -21.52 -13.95 6.47
C ALA A 44 -22.69 -14.08 5.47
N SER A 45 -22.37 -14.50 4.25
CA SER A 45 -23.34 -14.63 3.15
C SER A 45 -23.16 -15.93 2.37
N SER A 46 -24.15 -16.27 1.54
CA SER A 46 -24.03 -17.31 0.51
C SER A 46 -24.72 -16.85 -0.75
N LEU A 47 -24.04 -16.90 -1.89
CA LEU A 47 -24.72 -16.87 -3.19
C LEU A 47 -25.57 -18.15 -3.33
N ILE A 48 -26.78 -18.03 -3.86
CA ILE A 48 -27.63 -19.17 -4.25
C ILE A 48 -27.72 -19.25 -5.77
N VAL A 49 -28.03 -18.13 -6.42
CA VAL A 49 -28.22 -18.04 -7.89
C VAL A 49 -27.63 -16.73 -8.39
N VAL A 50 -27.03 -16.76 -9.58
CA VAL A 50 -26.79 -15.57 -10.40
C VAL A 50 -27.35 -15.81 -11.80
N HIS A 51 -28.17 -14.89 -12.29
CA HIS A 51 -28.60 -14.84 -13.68
C HIS A 51 -27.95 -13.61 -14.33
N ALA A 52 -27.14 -13.84 -15.35
CA ALA A 52 -26.40 -12.82 -16.09
C ALA A 52 -26.34 -13.17 -17.59
N PRO A 53 -26.27 -12.18 -18.50
CA PRO A 53 -26.13 -12.44 -19.93
C PRO A 53 -24.73 -12.96 -20.26
N SER A 54 -24.63 -14.04 -21.03
CA SER A 54 -23.34 -14.57 -21.51
C SER A 54 -22.82 -13.84 -22.77
N ILE A 55 -23.71 -13.15 -23.50
CA ILE A 55 -23.41 -12.41 -24.73
C ILE A 55 -24.16 -11.07 -24.70
N MET A 56 -23.50 -9.98 -25.12
CA MET A 56 -24.12 -8.67 -25.31
C MET A 56 -23.59 -8.00 -26.58
N ASN A 57 -24.34 -7.05 -27.14
CA ASN A 57 -23.88 -6.22 -28.26
C ASN A 57 -23.38 -4.86 -27.73
N PRO A 58 -22.34 -4.23 -28.32
CA PRO A 58 -21.82 -2.94 -27.88
C PRO A 58 -22.89 -1.88 -27.63
N GLY A 59 -22.83 -1.21 -26.47
CA GLY A 59 -23.78 -0.15 -26.10
C GLY A 59 -25.21 -0.62 -25.81
N LYS A 60 -25.46 -1.92 -25.63
CA LYS A 60 -26.75 -2.44 -25.16
C LYS A 60 -26.77 -2.66 -23.66
N GLU A 61 -27.96 -2.48 -23.07
CA GLU A 61 -28.22 -2.69 -21.65
C GLU A 61 -28.69 -4.13 -21.39
N ALA A 62 -28.41 -4.65 -20.20
CA ALA A 62 -29.00 -5.88 -19.65
C ALA A 62 -29.08 -5.80 -18.12
N GLU A 63 -29.88 -6.64 -17.49
CA GLU A 63 -29.95 -6.76 -16.02
C GLU A 63 -29.19 -8.01 -15.54
N VAL A 64 -28.52 -7.90 -14.39
CA VAL A 64 -28.02 -9.03 -13.61
C VAL A 64 -28.86 -9.20 -12.36
N GLU A 65 -29.24 -10.44 -12.07
CA GLU A 65 -30.00 -10.83 -10.87
C GLU A 65 -29.12 -11.73 -10.00
N MET A 66 -28.95 -11.38 -8.73
CA MET A 66 -28.20 -12.16 -7.74
C MET A 66 -29.09 -12.49 -6.54
N VAL A 67 -29.31 -13.78 -6.28
CA VAL A 67 -30.06 -14.28 -5.11
C VAL A 67 -29.05 -14.72 -4.06
N LEU A 68 -29.04 -14.03 -2.91
CA LEU A 68 -28.10 -14.22 -1.81
C LEU A 68 -28.84 -14.57 -0.52
N LYS A 69 -28.20 -15.34 0.36
CA LYS A 69 -28.68 -15.68 1.70
C LYS A 69 -27.82 -15.04 2.78
N ASN A 70 -28.44 -14.53 3.84
CA ASN A 70 -27.73 -14.21 5.07
C ASN A 70 -27.45 -15.49 5.86
N THR A 71 -26.16 -15.79 6.07
CA THR A 71 -25.69 -16.96 6.82
C THR A 71 -24.97 -16.58 8.12
N GLY A 72 -24.80 -15.28 8.38
CA GLY A 72 -24.22 -14.75 9.62
C GLY A 72 -25.25 -14.54 10.73
N SER A 73 -24.78 -14.08 11.87
CA SER A 73 -25.56 -13.69 13.06
C SER A 73 -26.09 -12.26 12.98
N ALA A 74 -25.42 -11.37 12.23
CA ALA A 74 -25.87 -9.98 12.06
C ALA A 74 -27.00 -9.87 11.02
N PRO A 75 -28.08 -9.13 11.31
CA PRO A 75 -29.00 -8.67 10.26
C PRO A 75 -28.28 -7.64 9.37
N TRP A 76 -28.43 -7.78 8.06
CA TRP A 76 -27.92 -6.80 7.11
C TRP A 76 -28.89 -5.62 7.02
N TYR A 77 -28.38 -4.42 6.79
CA TYR A 77 -29.17 -3.19 6.63
C TYR A 77 -28.81 -2.45 5.35
N LYS A 78 -29.76 -1.70 4.79
CA LYS A 78 -29.58 -0.86 3.59
C LYS A 78 -28.88 0.47 3.86
N THR A 79 -28.99 0.96 5.09
CA THR A 79 -28.44 2.24 5.56
C THR A 79 -28.03 2.14 7.03
N GLY A 80 -27.31 3.14 7.54
CA GLY A 80 -26.79 3.16 8.92
C GLY A 80 -25.37 2.60 9.03
N THR A 81 -24.93 2.29 10.25
CA THR A 81 -23.60 1.73 10.52
C THR A 81 -23.48 0.31 9.95
N ASN A 82 -22.38 0.00 9.27
CA ASN A 82 -22.10 -1.31 8.67
C ASN A 82 -23.22 -1.80 7.73
N PHE A 83 -23.81 -0.88 6.95
CA PHE A 83 -24.80 -1.23 5.93
C PHE A 83 -24.18 -2.07 4.81
N VAL A 84 -24.99 -2.84 4.09
CA VAL A 84 -24.51 -3.81 3.09
C VAL A 84 -24.72 -3.31 1.67
N SER A 85 -23.66 -3.41 0.87
CA SER A 85 -23.62 -2.99 -0.54
C SER A 85 -23.00 -4.08 -1.41
N LEU A 86 -23.42 -4.16 -2.67
CA LEU A 86 -22.76 -4.95 -3.72
C LEU A 86 -21.71 -4.08 -4.43
N TYR A 87 -20.49 -4.59 -4.54
CA TYR A 87 -19.37 -3.93 -5.23
C TYR A 87 -18.85 -4.79 -6.38
N HIS A 88 -18.40 -4.12 -7.45
CA HIS A 88 -17.57 -4.72 -8.50
C HIS A 88 -16.12 -4.80 -8.02
N TYR A 89 -15.50 -5.96 -8.16
CA TYR A 89 -14.26 -6.30 -7.49
C TYR A 89 -13.21 -6.80 -8.48
N ASP A 90 -12.03 -6.19 -8.48
CA ASP A 90 -10.91 -6.71 -9.25
C ASP A 90 -10.26 -7.86 -8.48
N GLY A 91 -10.58 -9.09 -8.90
CA GLY A 91 -10.03 -10.31 -8.30
C GLY A 91 -8.50 -10.42 -8.36
N VAL A 92 -7.83 -9.67 -9.24
CA VAL A 92 -6.36 -9.62 -9.35
C VAL A 92 -5.79 -8.53 -8.45
N LYS A 93 -6.33 -7.30 -8.49
CA LYS A 93 -5.87 -6.18 -7.63
C LYS A 93 -6.31 -6.32 -6.17
N LYS A 94 -7.23 -7.24 -5.87
CA LYS A 94 -7.88 -7.46 -4.56
C LYS A 94 -8.56 -6.22 -3.98
N LEU A 95 -9.16 -5.39 -4.83
CA LEU A 95 -9.87 -4.17 -4.44
C LEU A 95 -11.07 -3.84 -5.33
N GLU A 96 -12.02 -3.10 -4.77
CA GLU A 96 -13.24 -2.60 -5.39
C GLU A 96 -12.89 -1.58 -6.50
N VAL A 97 -13.33 -1.82 -7.74
CA VAL A 97 -12.97 -0.97 -8.90
C VAL A 97 -14.17 -0.58 -9.75
N PRO A 98 -14.12 0.58 -10.43
CA PRO A 98 -15.05 0.89 -11.51
C PRO A 98 -15.12 -0.22 -12.56
N SER A 99 -16.33 -0.53 -13.04
CA SER A 99 -16.52 -1.52 -14.10
C SER A 99 -16.64 -0.87 -15.48
N ALA A 100 -16.11 -1.54 -16.51
CA ALA A 100 -16.35 -1.16 -17.90
C ALA A 100 -17.82 -1.29 -18.34
N PHE A 101 -18.67 -1.94 -17.52
CA PHE A 101 -20.10 -2.09 -17.74
C PHE A 101 -20.97 -1.17 -16.86
N GLY A 102 -20.36 -0.35 -16.00
CA GLY A 102 -21.07 0.52 -15.05
C GLY A 102 -21.69 1.75 -15.72
N PRO A 103 -23.03 1.91 -15.70
CA PRO A 103 -23.72 3.00 -16.38
C PRO A 103 -24.16 4.12 -15.43
N ALA A 104 -24.87 5.12 -15.97
CA ALA A 104 -25.58 6.15 -15.21
C ALA A 104 -26.82 5.57 -14.47
N GLY A 105 -26.56 4.70 -13.49
CA GLY A 105 -27.58 4.02 -12.69
C GLY A 105 -27.06 3.20 -11.50
N TRP A 106 -25.73 3.10 -11.32
CA TRP A 106 -25.12 2.48 -10.14
C TRP A 106 -25.00 3.46 -8.95
N ASP A 107 -24.99 2.94 -7.72
CA ASP A 107 -24.80 3.71 -6.46
C ASP A 107 -23.39 4.34 -6.31
N ALA A 108 -22.41 3.89 -7.11
CA ALA A 108 -21.14 4.54 -7.43
C ALA A 108 -20.52 3.82 -8.65
N SER A 109 -19.46 4.35 -9.26
CA SER A 109 -18.80 3.74 -10.43
C SER A 109 -18.34 2.29 -10.22
N GLU A 110 -18.03 1.95 -8.97
CA GLU A 110 -17.57 0.66 -8.46
C GLU A 110 -18.64 -0.12 -7.64
N ARG A 111 -19.79 0.50 -7.34
CA ARG A 111 -20.83 -0.06 -6.47
C ARG A 111 -22.17 -0.16 -7.21
N PRO A 112 -22.50 -1.31 -7.82
CA PRO A 112 -23.75 -1.50 -8.55
C PRO A 112 -25.02 -1.12 -7.79
N ALA A 113 -25.17 -1.61 -6.55
CA ALA A 113 -26.39 -1.44 -5.78
C ALA A 113 -26.17 -1.66 -4.28
N LYS A 114 -26.92 -0.94 -3.46
CA LYS A 114 -27.21 -1.30 -2.06
C LYS A 114 -28.29 -2.38 -1.99
N LEU A 115 -28.58 -2.89 -0.79
CA LEU A 115 -29.73 -3.78 -0.60
C LEU A 115 -31.05 -3.12 -1.09
N PRO A 116 -31.93 -3.85 -1.79
CA PRO A 116 -33.22 -3.30 -2.22
C PRO A 116 -34.18 -3.09 -1.04
N VAL A 117 -34.15 -4.01 -0.06
CA VAL A 117 -34.95 -3.98 1.17
C VAL A 117 -34.13 -3.42 2.34
N ASP A 118 -34.81 -2.77 3.30
CA ASP A 118 -34.13 -2.03 4.38
C ASP A 118 -33.37 -2.93 5.38
N ARG A 119 -33.77 -4.21 5.49
CA ARG A 119 -33.19 -5.21 6.41
C ARG A 119 -33.29 -6.62 5.82
N VAL A 120 -32.30 -7.48 6.11
CA VAL A 120 -32.29 -8.93 5.83
C VAL A 120 -31.79 -9.68 7.06
N ASN A 121 -32.63 -10.48 7.70
CA ASN A 121 -32.28 -11.22 8.93
C ASN A 121 -31.41 -12.45 8.65
N PRO A 122 -30.68 -12.96 9.66
CA PRO A 122 -30.07 -14.29 9.63
C PRO A 122 -31.01 -15.36 9.08
N GLY A 123 -30.58 -16.09 8.06
CA GLY A 123 -31.35 -17.14 7.40
C GLY A 123 -32.28 -16.67 6.26
N GLU A 124 -32.56 -15.38 6.12
CA GLU A 124 -33.37 -14.84 5.01
C GLU A 124 -32.56 -14.72 3.71
N THR A 125 -33.29 -14.59 2.59
CA THR A 125 -32.73 -14.41 1.25
C THR A 125 -33.14 -13.06 0.66
N VAL A 126 -32.24 -12.44 -0.11
CA VAL A 126 -32.46 -11.19 -0.83
C VAL A 126 -32.05 -11.34 -2.29
N THR A 127 -32.85 -10.79 -3.20
CA THR A 127 -32.56 -10.73 -4.63
C THR A 127 -32.14 -9.31 -5.00
N ILE A 128 -30.88 -9.12 -5.38
CA ILE A 128 -30.34 -7.85 -5.87
C ILE A 128 -30.44 -7.85 -7.40
N ARG A 129 -30.95 -6.76 -7.98
CA ARG A 129 -30.98 -6.50 -9.43
C ARG A 129 -30.14 -5.28 -9.73
N PHE A 130 -29.34 -5.30 -10.80
CA PHE A 130 -28.59 -4.14 -11.25
C PHE A 130 -28.35 -4.15 -12.77
N PRO A 131 -28.32 -2.97 -13.42
CA PRO A 131 -28.08 -2.87 -14.86
C PRO A 131 -26.59 -2.98 -15.20
N LEU A 132 -26.29 -3.50 -16.39
CA LEU A 132 -25.01 -3.44 -17.08
C LEU A 132 -25.22 -2.81 -18.46
N ILE A 133 -24.26 -2.02 -18.95
CA ILE A 133 -24.20 -1.61 -20.36
C ILE A 133 -22.92 -2.17 -20.98
N ALA A 134 -23.03 -2.88 -22.11
CA ALA A 134 -21.85 -3.42 -22.77
C ALA A 134 -20.92 -2.31 -23.29
N PRO A 135 -19.61 -2.36 -23.01
CA PRO A 135 -18.66 -1.37 -23.51
C PRO A 135 -18.61 -1.34 -25.04
N ALA A 136 -18.19 -0.21 -25.62
CA ALA A 136 -18.07 -0.05 -27.07
C ALA A 136 -17.01 -0.97 -27.72
N ARG A 137 -16.10 -1.54 -26.92
CA ARG A 137 -15.07 -2.48 -27.36
C ARG A 137 -15.59 -3.91 -27.26
N THR A 138 -15.49 -4.64 -28.36
CA THR A 138 -15.80 -6.09 -28.41
C THR A 138 -14.70 -6.92 -27.73
N GLY A 139 -15.07 -8.12 -27.28
CA GLY A 139 -14.21 -9.06 -26.58
C GLY A 139 -14.89 -9.71 -25.37
N THR A 140 -14.22 -10.67 -24.75
CA THR A 140 -14.69 -11.34 -23.53
C THR A 140 -14.24 -10.56 -22.29
N TYR A 141 -15.14 -10.39 -21.34
CA TYR A 141 -14.94 -9.67 -20.09
C TYR A 141 -15.36 -10.54 -18.92
N ASP A 142 -14.42 -10.83 -18.02
CA ASP A 142 -14.73 -11.46 -16.74
C ASP A 142 -15.17 -10.40 -15.72
N LEU A 143 -16.32 -10.63 -15.09
CA LEU A 143 -16.89 -9.78 -14.05
C LEU A 143 -16.97 -10.54 -12.73
N ASP A 144 -16.68 -9.84 -11.64
CA ASP A 144 -16.54 -10.37 -10.29
C ASP A 144 -17.16 -9.36 -9.32
N PHE A 145 -18.12 -9.81 -8.51
CA PHE A 145 -18.92 -8.96 -7.61
C PHE A 145 -18.98 -9.58 -6.22
N LEU A 146 -18.90 -8.76 -5.16
CA LEU A 146 -19.01 -9.22 -3.77
C LEU A 146 -19.82 -8.25 -2.90
N LEU A 147 -20.33 -8.75 -1.77
CA LEU A 147 -20.97 -7.93 -0.74
C LEU A 147 -19.93 -7.33 0.21
N VAL A 148 -20.12 -6.08 0.61
CA VAL A 148 -19.33 -5.38 1.63
C VAL A 148 -20.27 -4.92 2.74
N ALA A 149 -19.92 -5.20 3.99
CA ALA A 149 -20.44 -4.52 5.17
C ALA A 149 -19.58 -3.26 5.38
N GLU A 150 -20.16 -2.10 5.06
CA GLU A 150 -19.45 -0.85 4.83
C GLU A 150 -18.62 -0.41 6.04
N ASN A 151 -17.32 -0.15 5.82
CA ASN A 151 -16.31 0.17 6.83
C ASN A 151 -15.94 -0.99 7.80
N LEU A 152 -16.46 -2.21 7.61
CA LEU A 152 -16.21 -3.36 8.50
C LEU A 152 -15.47 -4.53 7.81
N ILE A 153 -16.06 -5.13 6.78
CA ILE A 153 -15.59 -6.39 6.16
C ILE A 153 -16.18 -6.65 4.76
N ARG A 154 -15.39 -7.29 3.88
CA ARG A 154 -15.87 -7.95 2.65
C ARG A 154 -16.52 -9.28 3.02
N MET A 155 -17.78 -9.48 2.68
CA MET A 155 -18.58 -10.57 3.22
C MET A 155 -18.33 -11.88 2.46
N GLY A 156 -17.76 -12.86 3.15
CA GLY A 156 -17.47 -14.17 2.59
C GLY A 156 -18.72 -14.89 2.06
N GLY A 157 -18.52 -15.72 1.02
CA GLY A 157 -19.54 -16.60 0.42
C GLY A 157 -20.55 -15.96 -0.54
N GLY A 158 -20.66 -14.63 -0.58
CA GLY A 158 -21.61 -13.90 -1.44
C GLY A 158 -21.06 -13.46 -2.80
N ARG A 159 -19.91 -14.00 -3.22
CA ARG A 159 -19.17 -13.54 -4.40
C ARG A 159 -19.65 -14.22 -5.67
N ALA A 160 -20.04 -13.45 -6.68
CA ALA A 160 -20.46 -13.94 -7.99
C ALA A 160 -19.41 -13.63 -9.06
N LYS A 161 -19.08 -14.62 -9.89
CA LYS A 161 -18.17 -14.47 -11.03
C LYS A 161 -18.83 -15.01 -12.30
N PHE A 162 -18.75 -14.27 -13.40
CA PHE A 162 -19.26 -14.69 -14.70
C PHE A 162 -18.59 -13.89 -15.84
N SER A 163 -18.57 -14.47 -17.03
CA SER A 163 -17.95 -13.87 -18.22
C SER A 163 -19.03 -13.42 -19.21
N ILE A 164 -18.88 -12.21 -19.76
CA ILE A 164 -19.73 -11.68 -20.84
C ILE A 164 -18.89 -11.54 -22.10
N ASN A 165 -19.37 -12.10 -23.22
CA ASN A 165 -18.76 -11.86 -24.53
C ASN A 165 -19.47 -10.71 -25.26
N VAL A 166 -18.76 -9.62 -25.52
CA VAL A 166 -19.30 -8.45 -26.24
C VAL A 166 -19.01 -8.61 -27.73
N THR A 167 -20.05 -8.76 -28.54
CA THR A 167 -19.95 -9.18 -29.95
C THR A 167 -20.84 -8.36 -30.90
N GLY A 168 -20.39 -8.19 -32.13
CA GLY A 168 -21.12 -7.48 -33.20
C GLY A 168 -20.52 -6.10 -33.50
N ASP A 169 -20.76 -5.61 -34.72
CA ASP A 169 -20.28 -4.31 -35.18
C ASP A 169 -21.01 -3.15 -34.47
N PRO A 170 -20.32 -2.00 -34.25
CA PRO A 170 -20.97 -0.80 -33.75
C PRO A 170 -22.02 -0.31 -34.75
N VAL A 171 -23.28 -0.20 -34.32
CA VAL A 171 -24.41 0.14 -35.19
C VAL A 171 -24.27 1.55 -35.75
N ALA A 172 -23.80 1.66 -36.99
CA ALA A 172 -23.64 2.93 -37.69
C ALA A 172 -25.01 3.53 -38.07
N THR A 173 -25.39 4.63 -37.41
CA THR A 173 -26.55 5.43 -37.83
C THR A 173 -26.19 6.22 -39.09
N SER A 174 -26.48 5.63 -40.26
CA SER A 174 -26.05 6.13 -41.57
C SER A 174 -26.91 7.28 -42.10
N VAL A 175 -26.26 8.26 -42.72
CA VAL A 175 -26.78 8.99 -43.89
C VAL A 175 -25.67 9.05 -44.96
N LEU A 176 -26.04 8.88 -46.22
CA LEU A 176 -25.20 8.62 -47.41
C LEU A 176 -25.74 9.45 -48.60
N PRO A 177 -25.15 9.43 -49.82
CA PRO A 177 -23.74 9.30 -50.22
C PRO A 177 -23.32 10.32 -51.31
N SER A 178 -22.04 10.34 -51.69
CA SER A 178 -21.58 10.23 -53.11
C SER A 178 -20.04 10.17 -53.20
N SER A 179 -19.49 9.76 -54.35
CA SER A 179 -18.08 9.35 -54.56
C SER A 179 -17.69 9.59 -56.05
N PRO A 180 -16.43 9.40 -56.53
CA PRO A 180 -15.26 8.81 -55.88
C PRO A 180 -13.87 9.49 -56.11
N THR A 181 -12.89 9.06 -55.30
CA THR A 181 -11.42 9.00 -55.56
C THR A 181 -10.68 10.20 -56.18
N GLN A 182 -9.81 10.81 -55.37
CA GLN A 182 -8.36 10.62 -55.53
C GLN A 182 -7.63 10.69 -54.18
N ALA A 183 -6.37 10.25 -54.13
CA ALA A 183 -5.65 10.01 -52.87
C ALA A 183 -4.94 11.27 -52.33
N SER A 184 -5.06 11.50 -51.02
CA SER A 184 -4.06 12.22 -50.22
C SER A 184 -4.17 11.80 -48.75
N ALA A 185 -3.06 11.80 -48.03
CA ALA A 185 -3.03 11.42 -46.62
C ALA A 185 -3.43 12.60 -45.72
N PHE A 186 -4.33 12.35 -44.77
CA PHE A 186 -4.60 13.26 -43.65
C PHE A 186 -4.46 12.49 -42.33
N ALA A 187 -3.35 12.76 -41.63
CA ALA A 187 -3.19 12.35 -40.25
C ALA A 187 -4.21 13.11 -39.36
N PRO A 188 -4.73 12.49 -38.28
CA PRO A 188 -5.56 13.19 -37.32
C PRO A 188 -4.75 14.33 -36.67
N LYS A 189 -5.29 15.55 -36.75
CA LYS A 189 -4.64 16.75 -36.21
C LYS A 189 -4.56 16.64 -34.67
N PRO A 190 -3.42 16.92 -34.01
CA PRO A 190 -3.30 16.77 -32.56
C PRO A 190 -4.35 17.58 -31.80
N GLN A 191 -4.95 16.97 -30.77
CA GLN A 191 -5.73 17.69 -29.77
C GLN A 191 -4.78 18.56 -28.93
N GLN A 192 -5.08 19.85 -28.80
CA GLN A 192 -4.24 20.76 -28.02
C GLN A 192 -4.24 20.38 -26.53
N ILE A 193 -3.06 20.29 -25.94
CA ILE A 193 -2.87 20.01 -24.52
C ILE A 193 -3.10 21.32 -23.75
N VAL A 194 -4.28 21.48 -23.14
CA VAL A 194 -4.60 22.61 -22.26
C VAL A 194 -3.85 22.46 -20.94
N VAL A 195 -2.88 23.33 -20.69
CA VAL A 195 -2.07 23.38 -19.46
C VAL A 195 -2.55 24.56 -18.61
N PRO A 196 -2.73 24.42 -17.28
CA PRO A 196 -3.07 25.54 -16.41
C PRO A 196 -2.01 26.65 -16.47
N GLU A 197 -2.47 27.88 -16.68
CA GLU A 197 -1.58 29.04 -16.84
C GLU A 197 -1.04 29.51 -15.48
N GLN A 198 0.28 29.44 -15.31
CA GLN A 198 0.98 30.08 -14.21
C GLN A 198 1.26 31.55 -14.55
N PRO A 199 1.37 32.46 -13.56
CA PRO A 199 1.65 33.87 -13.82
C PRO A 199 2.98 34.03 -14.56
N SER A 200 2.93 34.45 -15.82
CA SER A 200 4.13 34.71 -16.62
C SER A 200 4.78 36.03 -16.23
N ASP A 201 6.10 36.07 -16.34
CA ASP A 201 6.87 37.31 -16.31
C ASP A 201 7.24 37.63 -17.76
N ALA A 202 6.58 38.62 -18.36
CA ALA A 202 6.75 38.98 -19.77
C ALA A 202 8.19 39.42 -20.14
N SER A 203 9.09 39.64 -19.17
CA SER A 203 10.52 39.82 -19.45
C SER A 203 11.23 38.51 -19.85
N TYR A 204 10.66 37.34 -19.50
CA TYR A 204 11.14 36.00 -19.84
C TYR A 204 10.28 35.40 -20.96
N ALA A 205 10.49 35.84 -22.20
CA ALA A 205 9.82 35.29 -23.37
C ALA A 205 10.82 34.64 -24.34
N GLY A 206 10.39 33.61 -25.08
CA GLY A 206 11.22 32.94 -26.08
C GLY A 206 10.42 32.17 -27.12
N PHE A 207 11.10 31.77 -28.20
CA PHE A 207 10.48 31.05 -29.31
C PHE A 207 11.31 29.85 -29.76
N LEU A 208 10.66 28.72 -30.06
CA LEU A 208 11.33 27.52 -30.57
C LEU A 208 11.72 27.70 -32.04
N MET A 209 13.02 27.88 -32.30
CA MET A 209 13.56 28.11 -33.64
C MET A 209 14.02 26.82 -34.32
N LEU A 210 14.57 25.87 -33.56
CA LEU A 210 15.22 24.66 -34.08
C LEU A 210 14.81 23.42 -33.28
N ARG A 211 14.68 22.28 -33.96
CA ARG A 211 14.53 20.95 -33.36
C ARG A 211 15.32 19.92 -34.18
N SER A 212 15.91 18.92 -33.55
CA SER A 212 16.59 17.81 -34.26
C SER A 212 15.60 16.96 -35.05
N ASP A 213 14.41 16.75 -34.48
CA ASP A 213 13.40 15.81 -34.97
C ASP A 213 12.00 16.37 -34.76
N ALA A 214 11.07 16.01 -35.65
CA ALA A 214 9.66 16.35 -35.49
C ALA A 214 8.91 15.41 -34.51
N GLU A 215 9.30 14.12 -34.47
CA GLU A 215 8.58 13.05 -33.78
C GLU A 215 9.51 11.92 -33.28
N MET A 216 8.95 11.03 -32.47
CA MET A 216 9.56 9.81 -31.97
C MET A 216 8.80 8.58 -32.49
N VAL A 217 9.50 7.61 -33.06
CA VAL A 217 8.92 6.31 -33.45
C VAL A 217 9.84 5.22 -32.89
N VAL A 218 9.31 4.38 -32.00
CA VAL A 218 10.06 3.38 -31.23
C VAL A 218 9.20 2.16 -30.88
N SER A 219 9.80 1.04 -30.48
CA SER A 219 9.12 0.04 -29.63
C SER A 219 8.95 0.57 -28.19
N GLY A 220 8.08 -0.04 -27.40
CA GLY A 220 7.86 0.37 -26.01
C GLY A 220 9.14 0.32 -25.19
N ASN A 221 9.35 1.34 -24.34
CA ASN A 221 10.61 1.61 -23.63
C ASN A 221 11.82 1.97 -24.52
N GLY A 222 11.69 2.01 -25.85
CA GLY A 222 12.74 2.48 -26.76
C GLY A 222 13.04 3.97 -26.56
N ARG A 223 14.30 4.38 -26.74
CA ARG A 223 14.77 5.73 -26.39
C ARG A 223 15.19 6.55 -27.60
N LYS A 224 14.99 7.87 -27.53
CA LYS A 224 15.43 8.84 -28.55
C LYS A 224 15.85 10.15 -27.91
N GLN A 225 16.99 10.68 -28.32
CA GLN A 225 17.44 12.01 -27.88
C GLN A 225 16.89 13.10 -28.80
N PHE A 226 16.48 14.22 -28.22
CA PHE A 226 16.04 15.42 -28.91
C PHE A 226 16.92 16.60 -28.54
N SER A 227 17.21 17.47 -29.50
CA SER A 227 17.84 18.78 -29.29
C SER A 227 16.93 19.90 -29.77
N PHE A 228 16.79 20.96 -28.96
CA PHE A 228 15.93 22.12 -29.25
C PHE A 228 16.71 23.42 -29.11
N GLY A 229 16.58 24.31 -30.08
CA GLY A 229 17.12 25.67 -30.06
C GLY A 229 16.01 26.69 -29.84
N PHE A 230 15.98 27.33 -28.67
CA PHE A 230 15.05 28.39 -28.33
C PHE A 230 15.75 29.75 -28.42
N LYS A 231 15.14 30.71 -29.12
CA LYS A 231 15.61 32.11 -29.13
C LYS A 231 15.01 32.86 -27.95
N ASN A 232 15.84 33.56 -27.18
CA ASN A 232 15.35 34.54 -26.21
C ASN A 232 14.80 35.76 -26.98
N ASN A 233 13.52 36.09 -26.79
CA ASN A 233 12.88 37.27 -27.39
C ASN A 233 12.25 38.21 -26.34
N GLY A 234 12.40 37.89 -25.05
CA GLY A 234 12.08 38.79 -23.94
C GLY A 234 13.18 39.83 -23.70
N THR A 235 13.06 40.55 -22.58
CA THR A 235 14.00 41.61 -22.18
C THR A 235 15.00 41.17 -21.11
N ALA A 236 14.78 40.03 -20.44
CA ALA A 236 15.68 39.49 -19.45
C ALA A 236 16.75 38.56 -20.08
N THR A 237 18.00 38.72 -19.68
CA THR A 237 19.06 37.75 -19.95
C THR A 237 18.87 36.51 -19.08
N TRP A 238 18.79 35.33 -19.71
CA TRP A 238 18.66 34.05 -19.01
C TRP A 238 20.02 33.58 -18.50
N SER A 239 20.18 33.39 -17.18
CA SER A 239 21.42 32.90 -16.55
C SER A 239 21.42 31.37 -16.34
N SER A 240 20.24 30.76 -16.34
CA SER A 240 20.01 29.32 -16.26
C SER A 240 18.76 28.93 -17.06
N ARG A 241 18.66 27.66 -17.45
CA ARG A 241 17.58 27.11 -18.28
C ARG A 241 17.20 25.71 -17.81
N SER A 242 15.92 25.40 -17.67
CA SER A 242 15.44 24.05 -17.41
C SER A 242 14.21 23.74 -18.24
N VAL A 243 14.06 22.49 -18.68
CA VAL A 243 12.86 22.01 -19.36
C VAL A 243 12.03 21.22 -18.36
N LYS A 244 10.69 21.27 -18.44
CA LYS A 244 9.80 20.40 -17.68
C LYS A 244 8.69 19.84 -18.56
N VAL A 245 8.33 18.56 -18.39
CA VAL A 245 7.12 17.99 -19.03
C VAL A 245 5.87 18.62 -18.39
N SER A 246 4.91 19.02 -19.21
CA SER A 246 3.69 19.73 -18.79
C SER A 246 2.39 19.04 -19.19
N GLY A 247 2.44 17.99 -20.03
CA GLY A 247 1.29 17.15 -20.33
C GLY A 247 1.63 16.01 -21.29
N ILE A 248 0.85 14.93 -21.25
CA ILE A 248 0.95 13.79 -22.18
C ILE A 248 -0.47 13.34 -22.54
N GLN A 249 -0.75 13.20 -23.84
CA GLN A 249 -2.06 12.82 -24.36
C GLN A 249 -1.93 11.61 -25.31
N PRO A 250 -2.76 10.55 -25.21
CA PRO A 250 -3.74 10.30 -24.16
C PRO A 250 -3.07 10.10 -22.79
N ALA A 251 -3.71 10.62 -21.73
CA ALA A 251 -3.19 10.52 -20.38
C ALA A 251 -3.10 9.05 -19.90
N LEU A 252 -1.89 8.59 -19.58
CA LEU A 252 -1.62 7.27 -19.01
C LEU A 252 -1.84 7.29 -17.48
N GLY A 253 -3.04 7.70 -17.08
CA GLY A 253 -3.34 8.17 -15.72
C GLY A 253 -2.67 9.52 -15.42
N ASP A 254 -2.54 9.85 -14.13
CA ASP A 254 -2.05 11.16 -13.64
C ASP A 254 -0.52 11.38 -13.80
N ARG A 255 0.09 10.79 -14.83
CA ARG A 255 1.52 10.45 -14.85
C ARG A 255 2.28 11.08 -16.02
N LEU A 256 2.81 12.29 -15.78
CA LEU A 256 3.79 12.96 -16.64
C LEU A 256 5.09 12.15 -16.85
N GLY A 257 5.36 11.14 -16.02
CA GLY A 257 6.56 10.31 -16.08
C GLY A 257 6.55 9.22 -17.16
N SER A 258 5.49 9.05 -17.97
CA SER A 258 5.41 7.94 -18.94
C SER A 258 6.34 8.06 -20.15
N VAL A 259 7.03 9.19 -20.31
CA VAL A 259 8.08 9.43 -21.33
C VAL A 259 9.46 9.71 -20.73
N ARG A 260 9.61 9.52 -19.42
CA ARG A 260 10.83 9.80 -18.67
C ARG A 260 11.93 8.81 -19.05
N ASP A 261 13.08 9.35 -19.47
CA ASP A 261 14.33 8.60 -19.54
C ASP A 261 15.10 8.74 -18.21
N ASP A 262 15.94 7.77 -17.86
CA ASP A 262 16.68 7.79 -16.58
C ASP A 262 17.70 8.93 -16.46
N SER A 263 18.12 9.54 -17.58
CA SER A 263 18.98 10.74 -17.57
C SER A 263 18.28 12.00 -17.05
N TRP A 264 16.95 11.96 -16.82
CA TRP A 264 16.20 13.10 -16.28
C TRP A 264 16.53 13.39 -14.82
N LEU A 265 16.84 14.65 -14.52
CA LEU A 265 17.18 15.14 -13.19
C LEU A 265 16.12 14.81 -12.11
N ASP A 266 14.84 14.86 -12.47
CA ASP A 266 13.74 14.45 -11.59
C ASP A 266 12.59 13.78 -12.39
N ALA A 267 11.45 13.54 -11.75
CA ALA A 267 10.28 12.90 -12.37
C ALA A 267 9.61 13.75 -13.48
N SER A 268 9.98 15.02 -13.60
CA SER A 268 9.36 16.07 -14.42
C SER A 268 10.34 16.94 -15.21
N THR A 269 11.59 17.07 -14.75
CA THR A 269 12.63 17.93 -15.35
C THR A 269 13.63 17.07 -16.12
N PRO A 270 13.63 17.06 -17.47
CA PRO A 270 14.62 16.30 -18.24
C PRO A 270 16.04 16.85 -18.10
N ILE A 271 16.17 18.18 -18.05
CA ILE A 271 17.48 18.84 -17.98
C ILE A 271 17.38 20.23 -17.35
N SER A 272 18.46 20.63 -16.66
CA SER A 272 18.74 21.99 -16.22
C SER A 272 20.21 22.33 -16.55
N LEU A 273 20.45 23.54 -17.05
CA LEU A 273 21.74 24.05 -17.51
C LEU A 273 21.97 25.46 -16.96
N THR A 274 23.20 25.73 -16.51
CA THR A 274 23.69 27.08 -16.21
C THR A 274 24.37 27.68 -17.44
N GLY A 275 24.10 28.94 -17.75
CA GLY A 275 24.75 29.65 -18.85
C GLY A 275 23.96 30.89 -19.28
N ILE A 276 24.65 31.90 -19.79
CA ILE A 276 24.03 33.14 -20.28
C ILE A 276 23.32 32.89 -21.62
N THR A 277 22.19 33.54 -21.86
CA THR A 277 21.58 33.79 -23.17
C THR A 277 20.88 35.14 -23.14
N ASN A 278 21.46 36.12 -23.82
CA ASN A 278 20.95 37.49 -23.90
C ASN A 278 19.72 37.58 -24.82
N PRO A 279 18.89 38.64 -24.69
CA PRO A 279 17.86 38.95 -25.68
C PRO A 279 18.39 38.90 -27.11
N GLY A 280 17.75 38.09 -27.97
CA GLY A 280 18.14 37.86 -29.36
C GLY A 280 19.02 36.64 -29.62
N GLU A 281 19.64 36.03 -28.59
CA GLU A 281 20.50 34.85 -28.74
C GLU A 281 19.71 33.52 -28.77
N LEU A 282 20.36 32.46 -29.25
CA LEU A 282 19.87 31.08 -29.21
C LEU A 282 20.43 30.34 -28.00
N ALA A 283 19.54 29.72 -27.23
CA ALA A 283 19.86 28.71 -26.23
C ALA A 283 19.53 27.31 -26.77
N PHE A 284 20.43 26.35 -26.54
CA PHE A 284 20.18 24.94 -26.85
C PHE A 284 19.91 24.13 -25.58
N VAL A 285 18.97 23.19 -25.66
CA VAL A 285 18.69 22.18 -24.65
C VAL A 285 18.57 20.81 -25.33
N THR A 286 19.19 19.79 -24.77
CA THR A 286 19.25 18.44 -25.33
C THR A 286 18.92 17.43 -24.24
N PHE A 287 17.96 16.53 -24.48
CA PHE A 287 17.55 15.51 -23.50
C PHE A 287 16.99 14.27 -24.18
N SER A 288 17.06 13.14 -23.48
CA SER A 288 16.51 11.86 -23.93
C SER A 288 15.05 11.70 -23.53
N LEU A 289 14.27 11.04 -24.38
CA LEU A 289 12.93 10.52 -24.07
C LEU A 289 12.96 9.00 -24.10
N GLN A 290 12.14 8.38 -23.26
CA GLN A 290 11.74 6.99 -23.39
C GLN A 290 10.32 6.93 -23.98
N GLY A 291 10.05 6.00 -24.90
CA GLY A 291 8.71 5.73 -25.39
C GLY A 291 7.88 5.00 -24.33
N PRO A 292 6.58 5.32 -24.15
CA PRO A 292 5.71 4.61 -23.24
C PRO A 292 5.75 3.09 -23.44
N ALA A 293 5.58 2.31 -22.37
CA ALA A 293 5.73 0.86 -22.40
C ALA A 293 4.67 0.10 -23.24
N LYS A 294 3.66 0.79 -23.78
CA LYS A 294 2.58 0.19 -24.59
C LYS A 294 2.52 0.79 -25.98
N ALA A 295 2.17 -0.04 -26.96
CA ALA A 295 1.87 0.37 -28.32
C ALA A 295 0.70 1.37 -28.35
N GLY A 296 0.85 2.42 -29.16
CA GLY A 296 -0.09 3.54 -29.21
C GLY A 296 0.54 4.80 -29.77
N VAL A 297 -0.29 5.80 -30.04
CA VAL A 297 0.14 7.15 -30.43
C VAL A 297 -0.08 8.09 -29.26
N TYR A 298 0.97 8.81 -28.90
CA TYR A 298 1.00 9.77 -27.79
C TYR A 298 1.55 11.12 -28.29
N THR A 299 1.29 12.19 -27.55
CA THR A 299 1.93 13.50 -27.70
C THR A 299 2.37 13.99 -26.33
N ALA A 300 3.65 14.30 -26.17
CA ALA A 300 4.21 14.85 -24.93
C ALA A 300 4.55 16.34 -25.12
N ARG A 301 4.12 17.19 -24.17
CA ARG A 301 4.39 18.63 -24.14
C ARG A 301 5.44 18.96 -23.09
N PHE A 302 6.39 19.81 -23.46
CA PHE A 302 7.48 20.28 -22.61
C PHE A 302 7.54 21.80 -22.63
N GLN A 303 7.66 22.41 -21.44
CA GLN A 303 7.73 23.85 -21.23
C GLN A 303 9.16 24.25 -20.81
N LEU A 304 9.69 25.32 -21.40
CA LEU A 304 10.97 25.90 -20.99
C LEU A 304 10.77 26.85 -19.78
N TYR A 305 11.72 26.81 -18.87
CA TYR A 305 11.90 27.75 -17.76
C TYR A 305 13.31 28.33 -17.83
N ALA A 306 13.47 29.60 -17.45
CA ALA A 306 14.76 30.26 -17.29
C ALA A 306 14.78 30.99 -15.96
N ASP A 307 15.85 30.82 -15.19
CA ASP A 307 15.99 31.35 -13.82
C ASP A 307 14.77 31.05 -12.92
N ASN A 308 14.28 29.80 -13.06
CA ASN A 308 13.06 29.24 -12.45
C ASN A 308 11.72 29.89 -12.85
N LYS A 309 11.72 30.93 -13.69
CA LYS A 309 10.51 31.52 -14.28
C LYS A 309 10.10 30.78 -15.55
N GLN A 310 8.81 30.66 -15.81
CA GLN A 310 8.31 30.06 -17.06
C GLN A 310 8.64 30.99 -18.23
N VAL A 311 9.20 30.45 -19.32
CA VAL A 311 9.50 31.24 -20.52
C VAL A 311 8.26 31.26 -21.43
N GLU A 312 7.65 32.44 -21.57
CA GLU A 312 6.46 32.63 -22.39
C GLU A 312 6.74 32.31 -23.87
N GLY A 313 5.82 31.62 -24.54
CA GLY A 313 5.97 31.13 -25.93
C GLY A 313 6.91 29.93 -26.12
N ALA A 314 7.83 29.64 -25.19
CA ALA A 314 8.86 28.62 -25.34
C ALA A 314 8.42 27.24 -24.82
N PHE A 315 7.65 26.52 -25.65
CA PHE A 315 7.32 25.10 -25.42
C PHE A 315 7.55 24.26 -26.67
N VAL A 316 7.55 22.94 -26.51
CA VAL A 316 7.54 21.97 -27.61
C VAL A 316 6.53 20.86 -27.35
N GLU A 317 5.84 20.43 -28.40
CA GLU A 317 5.04 19.20 -28.44
C GLU A 317 5.74 18.19 -29.35
N ILE A 318 5.82 16.94 -28.90
CA ILE A 318 6.53 15.83 -29.53
C ILE A 318 5.54 14.67 -29.70
N PRO A 319 5.12 14.33 -30.91
CA PRO A 319 4.41 13.09 -31.20
C PRO A 319 5.31 11.88 -30.97
N ILE A 320 4.75 10.82 -30.39
CA ILE A 320 5.44 9.57 -30.04
C ILE A 320 4.58 8.40 -30.50
N THR A 321 5.00 7.71 -31.54
CA THR A 321 4.38 6.46 -32.00
C THR A 321 5.14 5.28 -31.41
N VAL A 322 4.49 4.53 -30.52
CA VAL A 322 5.00 3.28 -29.98
C VAL A 322 4.47 2.13 -30.84
N THR A 323 5.36 1.41 -31.53
CA THR A 323 5.01 0.43 -32.57
C THR A 323 4.70 -0.96 -32.06
N ALA A 324 5.15 -1.29 -30.84
CA ALA A 324 4.92 -2.57 -30.16
C ALA A 324 5.04 -2.37 -28.63
N ASP A 325 4.36 -3.20 -27.83
CA ASP A 325 4.53 -3.21 -26.37
C ASP A 325 6.00 -3.50 -25.98
N GLY A 326 6.46 -2.87 -24.91
CA GLY A 326 7.87 -2.88 -24.51
C GLY A 326 8.28 -4.17 -23.80
N TYR A 327 9.23 -4.90 -24.40
CA TYR A 327 9.94 -5.98 -23.72
C TYR A 327 10.85 -5.39 -22.63
N ILE A 328 10.83 -5.98 -21.42
CA ILE A 328 11.79 -5.69 -20.36
C ILE A 328 12.74 -6.88 -20.29
N GLU A 329 13.91 -6.72 -20.90
CA GLU A 329 14.99 -7.69 -20.77
C GLU A 329 15.61 -7.59 -19.36
N PRO A 330 15.95 -8.70 -18.69
CA PRO A 330 16.65 -8.65 -17.40
C PRO A 330 17.99 -7.92 -17.55
N GLU A 331 18.16 -6.82 -16.82
CA GLU A 331 19.35 -5.97 -16.97
C GLU A 331 20.64 -6.74 -16.59
N THR A 332 21.53 -6.89 -17.56
CA THR A 332 22.79 -7.60 -17.37
C THR A 332 23.77 -6.73 -16.58
N ILE A 333 24.12 -7.19 -15.37
CA ILE A 333 25.02 -6.48 -14.45
C ILE A 333 26.39 -6.29 -15.13
N LYS A 334 26.68 -5.06 -15.55
CA LYS A 334 28.04 -4.67 -15.97
C LYS A 334 28.95 -4.69 -14.73
N PRO A 335 30.12 -5.36 -14.78
CA PRO A 335 30.99 -5.46 -13.61
C PRO A 335 31.54 -4.08 -13.22
N VAL A 336 31.35 -3.71 -11.96
CA VAL A 336 31.87 -2.46 -11.40
C VAL A 336 33.38 -2.59 -11.22
N VAL A 337 34.15 -1.86 -12.03
CA VAL A 337 35.61 -1.77 -11.87
C VAL A 337 35.91 -1.04 -10.55
N THR A 338 36.50 -1.77 -9.61
CA THR A 338 36.84 -1.24 -8.27
C THR A 338 38.20 -0.54 -8.32
N PRO A 339 38.32 0.74 -7.90
CA PRO A 339 39.61 1.39 -7.72
C PRO A 339 40.44 0.71 -6.62
N ALA A 340 41.75 0.62 -6.80
CA ALA A 340 42.65 -0.01 -5.82
C ALA A 340 42.78 0.81 -4.52
N PRO A 341 42.97 0.17 -3.35
CA PRO A 341 43.04 0.86 -2.06
C PRO A 341 44.40 1.52 -1.80
N THR A 342 44.36 2.76 -1.30
CA THR A 342 45.54 3.50 -0.79
C THR A 342 45.94 2.98 0.60
N PRO A 343 47.24 2.93 0.99
CA PRO A 343 47.68 2.29 2.24
C PRO A 343 47.22 2.97 3.54
N ALA A 344 47.17 2.18 4.62
CA ALA A 344 46.75 2.61 5.95
C ALA A 344 47.88 3.26 6.79
N PRO A 345 47.54 4.16 7.74
CA PRO A 345 48.49 4.75 8.70
C PRO A 345 48.83 3.80 9.87
N THR A 346 49.97 4.06 10.51
CA THR A 346 50.59 3.24 11.58
C THR A 346 49.97 3.49 12.97
N PRO A 347 49.86 2.48 13.86
CA PRO A 347 49.23 2.62 15.18
C PRO A 347 50.19 3.05 16.31
N ALA A 348 49.67 3.82 17.28
CA ALA A 348 50.24 4.07 18.61
C ALA A 348 49.13 4.60 19.57
N PRO A 349 49.33 4.63 20.89
CA PRO A 349 49.42 3.44 21.75
C PRO A 349 48.35 3.44 22.88
N THR A 350 48.13 2.29 23.51
CA THR A 350 47.26 2.17 24.70
C THR A 350 47.95 2.71 25.97
N PRO A 351 47.19 3.32 26.90
CA PRO A 351 47.38 2.89 28.30
C PRO A 351 46.11 2.88 29.19
N VAL A 352 45.99 1.80 29.97
CA VAL A 352 45.41 1.72 31.33
C VAL A 352 43.88 1.86 31.49
N ALA A 353 43.35 1.19 32.52
CA ALA A 353 41.92 0.92 32.73
C ALA A 353 41.26 1.80 33.83
N ALA A 354 39.92 1.79 33.83
CA ALA A 354 39.06 2.40 34.85
C ALA A 354 38.31 1.31 35.68
N PRO A 355 37.84 1.61 36.90
CA PRO A 355 37.42 0.61 37.89
C PRO A 355 36.01 0.00 37.65
N PRO A 356 35.65 -1.11 38.33
CA PRO A 356 34.51 -1.94 37.95
C PRO A 356 33.15 -1.39 38.42
N THR A 357 32.13 -1.55 37.57
CA THR A 357 30.72 -1.33 37.89
C THR A 357 29.88 -2.58 37.60
N THR A 358 29.24 -3.09 38.67
CA THR A 358 28.04 -3.96 38.74
C THR A 358 27.69 -4.94 37.59
N PRO A 359 27.38 -6.21 37.88
CA PRO A 359 26.98 -7.18 36.86
C PRO A 359 25.69 -6.75 36.15
N ILE A 360 25.76 -6.59 34.83
CA ILE A 360 24.58 -6.29 34.00
C ILE A 360 23.69 -7.54 33.97
N SER A 361 22.44 -7.38 34.40
CA SER A 361 21.43 -8.46 34.38
C SER A 361 21.25 -9.01 32.97
N SER A 362 21.25 -10.33 32.85
CA SER A 362 21.33 -11.03 31.56
C SER A 362 20.18 -10.72 30.60
N PHE A 363 20.50 -10.07 29.47
CA PHE A 363 19.66 -10.01 28.28
C PHE A 363 20.12 -11.12 27.32
N VAL A 364 19.22 -12.05 26.98
CA VAL A 364 19.54 -13.20 26.12
C VAL A 364 18.49 -13.31 25.02
N LEU A 365 18.92 -13.15 23.77
CA LEU A 365 18.12 -13.43 22.58
C LEU A 365 18.92 -14.37 21.67
N ASN A 366 18.31 -15.50 21.30
CA ASN A 366 18.82 -16.51 20.38
C ASN A 366 17.59 -17.14 19.70
N PRO A 367 17.62 -17.39 18.37
CA PRO A 367 18.24 -18.65 17.92
C PRO A 367 19.05 -18.58 16.59
N LYS A 368 19.84 -19.64 16.37
CA LYS A 368 20.55 -20.01 15.12
C LYS A 368 20.22 -21.49 14.81
N PRO A 369 20.43 -22.03 13.59
CA PRO A 369 20.54 -21.37 12.27
C PRO A 369 19.63 -22.07 11.21
N LEU A 370 19.82 -21.75 9.92
CA LEU A 370 20.24 -22.77 8.93
C LEU A 370 21.26 -22.12 7.98
N ASN A 371 22.09 -22.93 7.33
CA ASN A 371 23.41 -22.49 6.85
C ASN A 371 23.51 -22.44 5.31
N GLY A 372 23.98 -21.31 4.79
CA GLY A 372 24.88 -21.26 3.62
C GLY A 372 26.32 -21.10 4.11
N ASP A 373 26.58 -20.02 4.84
CA ASP A 373 27.60 -19.92 5.89
C ASP A 373 26.94 -19.24 7.11
N SER A 374 27.53 -19.38 8.30
CA SER A 374 27.07 -18.74 9.53
C SER A 374 28.12 -17.84 10.21
N SER A 375 29.28 -17.62 9.56
CA SER A 375 30.17 -16.48 9.85
C SER A 375 29.53 -15.13 9.45
N THR A 376 28.57 -15.18 8.52
CA THR A 376 27.99 -14.06 7.78
C THR A 376 26.65 -13.54 8.31
N LEU A 377 26.15 -14.05 9.45
CA LEU A 377 25.21 -13.44 10.43
C LEU A 377 24.44 -14.54 11.23
N PRO A 378 23.78 -14.23 12.37
CA PRO A 378 23.88 -13.00 13.16
C PRO A 378 24.20 -13.22 14.66
N ASP A 379 24.77 -12.18 15.29
CA ASP A 379 24.33 -11.75 16.62
C ASP A 379 23.10 -10.82 16.36
N GLN A 380 21.85 -11.32 16.33
CA GLN A 380 20.60 -10.50 16.28
C GLN A 380 19.35 -11.38 16.47
N PRO A 381 18.25 -10.88 17.05
CA PRO A 381 17.01 -11.65 17.19
C PRO A 381 16.26 -11.86 15.86
N LEU A 382 15.45 -12.93 15.83
CA LEU A 382 14.36 -13.08 14.88
C LEU A 382 13.12 -12.32 15.36
N ILE A 383 12.29 -11.88 14.42
CA ILE A 383 10.95 -11.35 14.65
C ILE A 383 9.94 -12.11 13.79
N ARG A 384 8.72 -12.25 14.30
CA ARG A 384 7.58 -12.89 13.62
C ARG A 384 6.53 -11.82 13.33
N VAL A 385 6.17 -11.67 12.06
CA VAL A 385 5.33 -10.57 11.56
C VAL A 385 4.05 -11.13 10.96
N GLY A 386 2.88 -10.71 11.44
CA GLY A 386 1.60 -11.05 10.84
C GLY A 386 1.40 -10.24 9.56
N LEU A 387 1.33 -10.91 8.40
CA LEU A 387 1.23 -10.26 7.09
C LEU A 387 -0.22 -10.05 6.63
N LEU A 388 -1.03 -11.10 6.73
CA LEU A 388 -2.46 -11.10 6.40
C LEU A 388 -3.18 -12.29 7.06
N ASN A 389 -4.51 -12.18 7.13
CA ASN A 389 -5.44 -13.25 7.47
C ASN A 389 -6.19 -13.69 6.19
N PRO A 390 -5.80 -14.80 5.54
CA PRO A 390 -6.39 -15.24 4.26
C PRO A 390 -7.77 -15.92 4.43
N GLU A 391 -8.78 -15.42 3.71
CA GLU A 391 -10.19 -15.88 3.76
C GLU A 391 -10.39 -17.33 3.28
N ASP A 392 -9.52 -17.81 2.40
CA ASP A 392 -9.49 -19.16 1.81
C ASP A 392 -8.67 -20.17 2.64
N TYR A 393 -8.07 -19.72 3.75
CA TYR A 393 -7.20 -20.53 4.62
C TYR A 393 -5.99 -21.13 3.88
N ALA A 394 -5.47 -20.43 2.88
CA ALA A 394 -4.31 -20.85 2.08
C ALA A 394 -3.17 -19.81 2.08
N MET A 395 -2.01 -20.22 1.56
CA MET A 395 -0.95 -19.37 1.05
C MET A 395 -0.27 -20.05 -0.14
N THR A 396 -0.03 -19.33 -1.23
CA THR A 396 0.65 -19.88 -2.42
C THR A 396 2.00 -19.18 -2.62
N VAL A 397 3.09 -19.95 -2.63
CA VAL A 397 4.45 -19.41 -2.60
C VAL A 397 5.33 -19.94 -3.72
N LYS A 398 6.17 -19.04 -4.27
CA LYS A 398 7.04 -19.28 -5.42
C LYS A 398 8.52 -19.16 -5.07
N ALA A 399 9.31 -20.09 -5.59
CA ALA A 399 10.77 -20.05 -5.56
C ALA A 399 11.33 -19.05 -6.60
N SER A 400 11.29 -17.75 -6.29
CA SER A 400 11.65 -16.68 -7.26
C SER A 400 13.12 -16.24 -7.25
N HIS A 401 13.91 -16.60 -6.24
CA HIS A 401 15.32 -16.15 -6.11
C HIS A 401 16.28 -17.29 -5.80
N VAL A 402 15.87 -18.20 -4.90
CA VAL A 402 16.55 -19.46 -4.59
C VAL A 402 15.50 -20.58 -4.48
N PRO A 403 15.89 -21.86 -4.61
CA PRO A 403 15.04 -22.99 -4.21
C PRO A 403 14.54 -22.83 -2.77
N LEU A 404 13.36 -23.37 -2.46
CA LEU A 404 12.77 -23.29 -1.12
C LEU A 404 12.79 -24.66 -0.43
N GLN A 405 13.11 -24.70 0.85
CA GLN A 405 12.93 -25.87 1.71
C GLN A 405 11.56 -25.80 2.38
N VAL A 406 10.77 -26.86 2.31
CA VAL A 406 9.53 -26.99 3.10
C VAL A 406 9.79 -27.90 4.29
N LEU A 407 9.57 -27.37 5.49
CA LEU A 407 9.82 -28.07 6.75
C LEU A 407 8.50 -28.37 7.47
N ASN A 408 8.39 -29.54 8.12
CA ASN A 408 7.31 -29.88 9.05
C ASN A 408 7.95 -30.40 10.35
N ASN A 409 7.63 -29.79 11.50
CA ASN A 409 8.32 -30.04 12.78
C ASN A 409 9.87 -29.96 12.69
N GLY A 410 10.39 -29.14 11.79
CA GLY A 410 11.84 -28.98 11.56
C GLY A 410 12.48 -30.03 10.65
N ALA A 411 11.78 -31.11 10.28
CA ALA A 411 12.24 -32.08 9.28
C ALA A 411 11.93 -31.57 7.86
N LEU A 412 12.85 -31.80 6.92
CA LEU A 412 12.66 -31.47 5.50
C LEU A 412 11.64 -32.41 4.85
N VAL A 413 10.63 -31.84 4.20
CA VAL A 413 9.56 -32.55 3.47
C VAL A 413 9.89 -32.62 1.99
N CYS A 414 10.24 -31.48 1.39
CA CYS A 414 10.59 -31.35 -0.02
C CYS A 414 11.44 -30.08 -0.23
N THR A 415 12.14 -30.02 -1.37
CA THR A 415 12.80 -28.81 -1.87
C THR A 415 12.12 -28.36 -3.15
N VAL A 416 11.55 -27.15 -3.17
CA VAL A 416 10.88 -26.53 -4.31
C VAL A 416 11.94 -25.96 -5.27
N PRO A 417 12.02 -26.43 -6.53
CA PRO A 417 12.89 -25.87 -7.56
C PRO A 417 12.53 -24.41 -7.91
N MET A 418 13.49 -23.69 -8.50
CA MET A 418 13.26 -22.32 -9.00
C MET A 418 12.09 -22.25 -9.99
N ASN A 419 11.29 -21.20 -9.86
CA ASN A 419 10.06 -20.91 -10.61
C ASN A 419 8.88 -21.88 -10.39
N GLU A 420 9.01 -22.92 -9.55
CA GLU A 420 7.86 -23.73 -9.12
C GLU A 420 7.06 -23.00 -8.01
N GLU A 421 5.75 -23.27 -7.97
CA GLU A 421 4.80 -22.79 -6.96
C GLU A 421 4.24 -23.96 -6.15
N ILE A 422 4.04 -23.74 -4.86
CA ILE A 422 3.39 -24.66 -3.93
C ILE A 422 2.29 -23.92 -3.15
N GLU A 423 1.26 -24.64 -2.75
CA GLU A 423 0.23 -24.15 -1.83
C GLU A 423 0.37 -24.84 -0.47
N VAL A 424 0.23 -24.07 0.60
CA VAL A 424 -0.02 -24.56 1.96
C VAL A 424 -1.39 -24.08 2.37
N SER A 425 -2.29 -24.99 2.74
CA SER A 425 -3.66 -24.67 3.16
C SER A 425 -4.07 -25.38 4.45
N TYR A 426 -5.09 -24.88 5.15
CA TYR A 426 -5.54 -25.41 6.44
C TYR A 426 -7.03 -25.74 6.46
N SER A 427 -7.37 -26.96 6.84
CA SER A 427 -8.75 -27.42 6.95
C SER A 427 -9.23 -27.39 8.40
N LYS A 428 -10.12 -26.43 8.74
CA LYS A 428 -10.83 -26.39 10.03
C LYS A 428 -11.57 -27.69 10.35
N VAL A 429 -12.13 -28.35 9.33
CA VAL A 429 -12.89 -29.61 9.47
C VAL A 429 -12.02 -30.78 9.94
N THR A 430 -10.78 -30.89 9.44
CA THR A 430 -9.87 -31.99 9.82
C THR A 430 -8.80 -31.59 10.83
N SER A 431 -8.68 -30.29 11.15
CA SER A 431 -7.60 -29.70 11.96
C SER A 431 -6.21 -30.11 11.47
N LYS A 432 -6.01 -30.01 10.15
CA LYS A 432 -4.76 -30.34 9.46
C LYS A 432 -4.37 -29.28 8.44
N TYR A 433 -3.07 -29.15 8.26
CA TYR A 433 -2.43 -28.46 7.15
C TYR A 433 -2.22 -29.43 6.00
N SER A 434 -2.50 -28.98 4.79
CA SER A 434 -2.15 -29.62 3.53
C SER A 434 -1.01 -28.86 2.86
N LEU A 435 -0.15 -29.59 2.17
CA LEU A 435 0.87 -29.07 1.25
C LEU A 435 0.61 -29.73 -0.10
N SER A 436 0.52 -28.92 -1.15
CA SER A 436 0.34 -29.37 -2.53
C SER A 436 1.34 -28.69 -3.47
N GLY A 437 1.83 -29.45 -4.46
CA GLY A 437 2.77 -28.96 -5.48
C GLY A 437 3.38 -30.10 -6.28
N SER A 438 3.92 -29.82 -7.46
CA SER A 438 4.45 -30.84 -8.38
C SER A 438 5.62 -31.64 -7.80
N THR A 439 6.55 -30.97 -7.12
CA THR A 439 7.74 -31.59 -6.48
C THR A 439 7.46 -32.04 -5.03
N CYS A 440 6.48 -31.44 -4.35
CA CYS A 440 6.14 -31.79 -2.96
C CYS A 440 5.05 -32.86 -2.82
N GLY A 441 4.35 -33.20 -3.91
CA GLY A 441 3.19 -34.09 -3.88
C GLY A 441 2.00 -33.46 -3.14
N ASN A 442 1.10 -34.31 -2.62
CA ASN A 442 -0.01 -33.90 -1.77
C ASN A 442 0.13 -34.59 -0.41
N VAL A 443 0.52 -33.84 0.63
CA VAL A 443 0.78 -34.38 1.98
C VAL A 443 0.08 -33.56 3.06
N SER A 444 -0.40 -34.22 4.13
CA SER A 444 -1.12 -33.55 5.22
C SER A 444 -0.53 -33.87 6.60
N SER A 445 -0.51 -32.87 7.47
CA SER A 445 0.02 -32.94 8.83
C SER A 445 -0.85 -32.14 9.81
N SER A 446 -0.87 -32.55 11.08
CA SER A 446 -1.46 -31.72 12.15
C SER A 446 -0.49 -30.64 12.65
N ALA A 447 0.79 -30.70 12.24
CA ALA A 447 1.73 -29.61 12.36
C ALA A 447 1.76 -28.77 11.08
N TRP A 448 2.09 -27.49 11.22
CA TRP A 448 2.15 -26.53 10.12
C TRP A 448 3.44 -26.69 9.31
N TYR A 449 3.41 -26.21 8.07
CA TYR A 449 4.59 -26.16 7.21
C TYR A 449 5.27 -24.79 7.31
N VAL A 450 6.60 -24.79 7.36
CA VAL A 450 7.45 -23.61 7.24
C VAL A 450 8.14 -23.68 5.88
N VAL A 451 7.91 -22.69 5.03
CA VAL A 451 8.58 -22.56 3.73
C VAL A 451 9.72 -21.57 3.88
N ARG A 452 10.95 -22.03 3.68
CA ARG A 452 12.20 -21.30 3.98
C ARG A 452 13.05 -21.20 2.72
N ALA A 453 13.66 -20.03 2.47
CA ALA A 453 14.66 -19.87 1.41
C ALA A 453 15.87 -20.78 1.69
N ASN A 454 16.40 -21.51 0.70
CA ASN A 454 17.47 -22.49 0.92
C ASN A 454 18.80 -21.85 1.40
N ASP A 455 19.00 -20.55 1.19
CA ASP A 455 20.12 -19.76 1.74
C ASP A 455 19.82 -19.14 3.12
N GLY A 456 18.61 -19.33 3.65
CA GLY A 456 18.11 -18.79 4.91
C GLY A 456 17.65 -17.32 4.89
N ILE A 457 17.75 -16.59 3.77
CA ILE A 457 17.52 -15.12 3.78
C ILE A 457 16.98 -14.50 2.48
N SER A 458 17.03 -15.19 1.34
CA SER A 458 16.51 -14.67 0.08
C SER A 458 14.98 -14.48 0.08
N PRO A 459 14.44 -13.67 -0.84
CA PRO A 459 13.01 -13.37 -0.86
C PRO A 459 12.18 -14.52 -1.45
N ILE A 460 11.18 -14.95 -0.70
CA ILE A 460 10.09 -15.82 -1.12
C ILE A 460 8.96 -14.94 -1.68
N THR A 461 8.38 -15.30 -2.82
CA THR A 461 7.22 -14.60 -3.38
C THR A 461 5.94 -15.30 -2.93
N LEU A 462 4.97 -14.54 -2.46
CA LEU A 462 3.63 -14.99 -2.09
C LEU A 462 2.68 -14.61 -3.23
N THR A 463 2.42 -15.54 -4.17
CA THR A 463 1.83 -15.24 -5.50
C THR A 463 0.34 -14.97 -5.46
N ASP A 464 -0.36 -15.53 -4.48
CA ASP A 464 -1.75 -15.23 -4.16
C ASP A 464 -1.93 -13.88 -3.44
N TYR A 465 -0.88 -13.29 -2.88
CA TYR A 465 -0.94 -11.99 -2.22
C TYR A 465 -0.66 -10.83 -3.18
N VAL A 466 -1.60 -9.87 -3.21
CA VAL A 466 -1.51 -8.68 -4.05
C VAL A 466 -1.73 -7.43 -3.20
N ARG A 467 -0.66 -6.65 -3.08
CA ARG A 467 -0.55 -5.38 -2.37
C ARG A 467 0.11 -4.37 -3.31
N PRO A 468 -0.64 -3.80 -4.27
CA PRO A 468 -0.07 -2.98 -5.33
C PRO A 468 0.46 -1.65 -4.78
N VAL A 469 1.54 -1.15 -5.37
CA VAL A 469 2.13 0.14 -4.99
C VAL A 469 1.47 1.25 -5.81
N SER A 470 0.57 2.02 -5.19
CA SER A 470 -0.23 3.06 -5.87
C SER A 470 0.60 4.07 -6.69
N TRP A 471 1.81 4.41 -6.21
CA TRP A 471 2.73 5.31 -6.90
C TRP A 471 3.64 4.62 -7.94
N LEU A 472 3.76 3.28 -7.95
CA LEU A 472 4.60 2.52 -8.87
C LEU A 472 3.81 1.37 -9.54
N PRO A 473 3.24 1.58 -10.74
CA PRO A 473 2.39 0.60 -11.43
C PRO A 473 3.15 -0.70 -11.73
N GLY A 474 2.49 -1.83 -11.57
CA GLY A 474 3.08 -3.16 -11.75
C GLY A 474 3.90 -3.67 -10.55
N ALA A 475 4.34 -2.80 -9.63
CA ALA A 475 5.00 -3.25 -8.40
C ALA A 475 3.99 -3.80 -7.39
N ASN A 476 4.31 -4.96 -6.83
CA ASN A 476 3.54 -5.67 -5.82
C ASN A 476 4.42 -5.92 -4.58
N ASP A 477 3.91 -5.58 -3.39
CA ASP A 477 4.60 -5.82 -2.11
C ASP A 477 4.29 -7.22 -1.56
N ASN A 478 4.66 -8.24 -2.32
CA ASN A 478 4.39 -9.66 -2.03
C ASN A 478 5.63 -10.55 -1.93
N THR A 479 6.82 -9.96 -1.70
CA THR A 479 8.08 -10.69 -1.51
C THR A 479 8.59 -10.52 -0.08
N PHE A 480 9.00 -11.61 0.56
CA PHE A 480 9.34 -11.66 2.00
C PHE A 480 10.59 -12.49 2.25
N ARG A 481 11.50 -12.02 3.11
CA ARG A 481 12.79 -12.69 3.35
C ARG A 481 12.70 -13.87 4.31
N ALA A 482 13.70 -14.76 4.23
CA ALA A 482 13.93 -15.90 5.13
C ALA A 482 12.86 -17.00 5.07
N GLN A 483 11.72 -16.86 5.74
CA GLN A 483 10.68 -17.90 5.77
C GLN A 483 9.25 -17.38 5.97
N LEU A 484 8.29 -18.12 5.41
CA LEU A 484 6.85 -17.93 5.56
C LEU A 484 6.22 -19.18 6.17
N GLU A 485 5.22 -19.00 7.03
CA GLU A 485 4.40 -20.09 7.55
C GLU A 485 2.92 -19.68 7.64
N LEU A 486 2.02 -20.65 7.42
CA LEU A 486 0.58 -20.48 7.63
C LEU A 486 0.22 -21.00 9.02
N ARG A 487 -0.39 -20.16 9.86
CA ARG A 487 -0.62 -20.43 11.28
C ARG A 487 -2.07 -20.22 11.66
N TYR A 488 -2.72 -21.30 12.11
CA TYR A 488 -4.08 -21.22 12.63
C TYR A 488 -4.04 -20.73 14.08
N ALA A 489 -4.97 -19.86 14.43
CA ALA A 489 -5.22 -19.35 15.77
C ALA A 489 -6.66 -19.70 16.14
N SER A 490 -6.87 -20.28 17.32
CA SER A 490 -8.21 -20.67 17.78
C SER A 490 -8.92 -19.60 18.61
N LYS A 491 -8.18 -18.57 19.07
CA LYS A 491 -8.68 -17.46 19.90
C LYS A 491 -7.88 -16.16 19.61
N PRO A 492 -8.39 -15.24 18.78
CA PRO A 492 -9.58 -15.35 17.93
C PRO A 492 -9.46 -16.48 16.88
N ASP A 493 -10.59 -16.92 16.31
CA ASP A 493 -10.68 -17.99 15.31
C ASP A 493 -10.21 -17.50 13.92
N GLU A 494 -8.91 -17.34 13.78
CA GLU A 494 -8.24 -16.73 12.63
C GLU A 494 -7.18 -17.65 12.03
N ILE A 495 -6.70 -17.30 10.85
CA ILE A 495 -5.49 -17.89 10.28
C ILE A 495 -4.58 -16.76 9.81
N TRP A 496 -3.27 -16.94 9.90
CA TRP A 496 -2.31 -15.88 9.58
C TRP A 496 -1.17 -16.42 8.74
N VAL A 497 -0.83 -15.70 7.66
CA VAL A 497 0.47 -15.83 7.02
C VAL A 497 1.46 -15.01 7.84
N ILE A 498 2.48 -15.68 8.38
CA ILE A 498 3.48 -15.09 9.25
C ILE A 498 4.84 -15.17 8.57
N ASN A 499 5.53 -14.04 8.51
CA ASN A 499 6.93 -13.97 8.09
C ASN A 499 7.83 -13.95 9.32
N GLU A 500 8.69 -14.95 9.46
CA GLU A 500 9.74 -14.99 10.48
C GLU A 500 11.08 -14.68 9.82
N LEU A 501 11.77 -13.67 10.32
CA LEU A 501 13.02 -13.19 9.72
C LEU A 501 13.90 -12.46 10.75
N PRO A 502 15.20 -12.27 10.48
CA PRO A 502 16.07 -11.51 11.36
C PRO A 502 15.68 -10.02 11.40
N ILE A 503 15.74 -9.41 12.58
CA ILE A 503 15.16 -8.07 12.81
C ILE A 503 15.71 -6.97 11.90
N GLU A 504 16.98 -7.01 11.51
CA GLU A 504 17.54 -6.00 10.59
C GLU A 504 16.93 -6.14 9.17
N SER A 505 16.65 -7.36 8.72
CA SER A 505 15.93 -7.60 7.45
C SER A 505 14.45 -7.22 7.53
N TYR A 506 13.84 -7.31 8.71
CA TYR A 506 12.51 -6.74 8.96
C TYR A 506 12.52 -5.21 8.82
N LEU A 507 13.49 -4.53 9.44
CA LEU A 507 13.59 -3.07 9.40
C LEU A 507 13.83 -2.51 8.00
N LYS A 508 14.49 -3.26 7.11
CA LYS A 508 14.67 -2.88 5.70
C LYS A 508 13.37 -2.88 4.90
N GLY A 509 12.38 -3.68 5.30
CA GLY A 509 11.03 -3.70 4.70
C GLY A 509 10.03 -2.73 5.34
N ILE A 510 10.46 -1.86 6.25
CA ILE A 510 9.59 -0.84 6.89
C ILE A 510 9.28 0.30 5.90
N ALA A 511 8.02 0.77 5.92
CA ALA A 511 7.48 1.76 5.00
C ALA A 511 6.88 3.00 5.69
N GLU A 512 7.36 3.30 6.89
CA GLU A 512 6.98 4.44 7.73
C GLU A 512 7.68 5.75 7.30
N THR A 513 8.56 5.69 6.30
CA THR A 513 9.35 6.82 5.78
C THR A 513 9.68 6.61 4.29
N SER A 514 10.19 7.64 3.61
CA SER A 514 10.51 7.57 2.18
C SER A 514 12.01 7.42 1.90
N ASN A 515 12.37 6.99 0.68
CA ASN A 515 13.76 6.88 0.22
C ASN A 515 14.47 8.25 0.08
N VAL A 516 13.71 9.34 -0.01
CA VAL A 516 14.24 10.72 -0.10
C VAL A 516 14.26 11.44 1.26
N SER A 517 13.87 10.76 2.34
CA SER A 517 13.90 11.33 3.69
C SER A 517 15.35 11.48 4.20
N PRO A 518 15.69 12.62 4.85
CA PRO A 518 16.97 12.84 5.51
C PRO A 518 17.43 11.72 6.45
N ALA A 519 18.75 11.50 6.47
CA ALA A 519 19.35 10.26 6.98
C ALA A 519 19.39 10.16 8.50
N GLN A 520 19.45 11.27 9.26
CA GLN A 520 19.39 11.23 10.73
C GLN A 520 17.97 10.95 11.21
N TYR A 521 16.96 11.49 10.52
CA TYR A 521 15.55 11.18 10.74
C TYR A 521 15.26 9.69 10.43
N GLN A 522 15.72 9.17 9.27
CA GLN A 522 15.60 7.73 8.97
C GLN A 522 16.25 6.88 10.07
N ARG A 523 17.49 7.20 10.47
CA ARG A 523 18.20 6.50 11.56
C ARG A 523 17.46 6.58 12.89
N ALA A 524 16.85 7.71 13.23
CA ALA A 524 16.09 7.89 14.46
C ALA A 524 14.82 7.01 14.46
N LEU A 525 14.02 7.11 13.39
CA LEU A 525 12.80 6.33 13.23
C LEU A 525 13.09 4.83 13.24
N LEU A 526 14.11 4.36 12.52
CA LEU A 526 14.46 2.95 12.42
C LEU A 526 15.08 2.40 13.72
N THR A 527 15.78 3.23 14.50
CA THR A 527 16.24 2.87 15.86
C THR A 527 15.04 2.76 16.83
N GLY A 528 14.07 3.67 16.73
CA GLY A 528 12.80 3.57 17.45
C GLY A 528 12.01 2.32 17.06
N ALA A 529 11.92 2.00 15.77
CA ALA A 529 11.27 0.81 15.24
C ALA A 529 11.95 -0.49 15.70
N ARG A 530 13.29 -0.55 15.66
CA ARG A 530 14.08 -1.69 16.18
C ARG A 530 13.78 -1.94 17.65
N THR A 531 13.76 -0.86 18.44
CA THR A 531 13.53 -0.95 19.88
C THR A 531 12.08 -1.37 20.19
N TYR A 532 11.09 -0.83 19.48
CA TYR A 532 9.67 -1.21 19.60
C TYR A 532 9.46 -2.70 19.32
N ALA A 533 10.00 -3.18 18.19
CA ALA A 533 10.01 -4.59 17.83
C ALA A 533 10.65 -5.46 18.92
N MET A 534 11.88 -5.13 19.37
CA MET A 534 12.58 -5.88 20.42
C MET A 534 11.84 -5.86 21.76
N TYR A 535 11.10 -4.78 22.07
CA TYR A 535 10.34 -4.68 23.31
C TYR A 535 9.22 -5.73 23.36
N HIS A 536 8.49 -5.93 22.26
CA HIS A 536 7.46 -6.98 22.16
C HIS A 536 8.04 -8.39 22.03
N VAL A 537 9.24 -8.56 21.46
CA VAL A 537 10.00 -9.82 21.54
C VAL A 537 10.33 -10.15 23.00
N ASN A 538 10.84 -9.18 23.77
CA ASN A 538 11.35 -9.38 25.13
C ASN A 538 10.24 -9.47 26.20
N ARG A 539 9.20 -8.64 26.12
CA ARG A 539 8.11 -8.60 27.11
C ARG A 539 6.94 -9.55 26.76
N GLY A 540 6.93 -10.10 25.55
CA GLY A 540 5.74 -10.69 24.95
C GLY A 540 4.83 -9.63 24.33
N THR A 541 3.97 -10.08 23.42
CA THR A 541 3.11 -9.24 22.57
C THR A 541 1.62 -9.45 22.86
N LYS A 542 0.79 -8.48 22.49
CA LYS A 542 -0.67 -8.62 22.40
C LYS A 542 -1.11 -9.69 21.38
N HIS A 543 -0.26 -10.01 20.40
CA HIS A 543 -0.54 -10.96 19.31
C HIS A 543 -0.14 -12.42 19.61
N ALA A 544 0.21 -12.75 20.87
CA ALA A 544 0.73 -14.05 21.24
C ALA A 544 -0.19 -15.23 20.85
N SER A 545 -1.52 -15.08 20.96
CA SER A 545 -2.48 -16.13 20.57
C SER A 545 -2.66 -16.27 19.06
N GLN A 546 -2.24 -15.26 18.28
CA GLN A 546 -2.22 -15.26 16.81
C GLN A 546 -0.86 -15.72 16.25
N ASN A 547 0.10 -16.05 17.13
CA ASN A 547 1.43 -16.62 16.84
C ASN A 547 2.48 -15.66 16.25
N PHE A 548 2.20 -14.38 16.03
CA PHE A 548 3.19 -13.38 15.62
C PHE A 548 3.50 -12.38 16.75
N ILE A 549 4.46 -11.48 16.54
CA ILE A 549 4.94 -10.50 17.51
C ILE A 549 4.46 -9.08 17.17
N VAL A 550 4.45 -8.72 15.89
CA VAL A 550 3.96 -7.42 15.38
C VAL A 550 3.09 -7.58 14.14
N ASP A 551 2.05 -6.75 14.02
CA ASP A 551 1.19 -6.67 12.82
C ASP A 551 1.79 -5.74 11.75
N ALA A 552 1.85 -6.20 10.49
CA ALA A 552 2.45 -5.48 9.34
C ALA A 552 1.67 -4.24 8.84
N THR A 553 0.52 -3.93 9.45
CA THR A 553 -0.37 -2.81 9.12
C THR A 553 -0.70 -1.95 10.33
N TYR A 554 -0.92 -2.56 11.50
CA TYR A 554 -1.43 -1.88 12.70
C TYR A 554 -0.39 -1.60 13.80
N ASP A 555 0.72 -2.35 13.87
CA ASP A 555 1.81 -2.05 14.80
C ASP A 555 2.91 -1.22 14.14
N GLN A 556 3.40 -1.70 13.00
CA GLN A 556 4.43 -1.04 12.20
C GLN A 556 4.20 -1.38 10.73
N VAL A 557 4.19 -0.38 9.83
CA VAL A 557 3.91 -0.61 8.41
C VAL A 557 5.07 -1.34 7.73
N TYR A 558 4.95 -2.66 7.63
CA TYR A 558 5.92 -3.55 6.99
C TYR A 558 5.43 -4.00 5.61
N ARG A 559 6.29 -3.92 4.59
CA ARG A 559 6.01 -4.19 3.17
C ARG A 559 6.96 -5.20 2.52
N GLY A 560 7.76 -5.92 3.30
CA GLY A 560 8.61 -6.97 2.77
C GLY A 560 9.80 -6.47 1.94
N TYR A 561 10.38 -7.40 1.17
CA TYR A 561 11.53 -7.16 0.30
C TYR A 561 11.23 -6.19 -0.84
N GLY A 562 9.98 -6.15 -1.33
CA GLY A 562 9.55 -5.18 -2.34
C GLY A 562 9.82 -3.74 -1.92
N GLN A 563 9.65 -3.42 -0.63
CA GLN A 563 10.00 -2.11 -0.06
C GLN A 563 11.52 -1.93 0.10
N GLU A 564 12.23 -2.93 0.64
CA GLU A 564 13.69 -2.90 0.79
C GLU A 564 14.40 -2.58 -0.54
N ALA A 565 14.04 -3.29 -1.61
CA ALA A 565 14.63 -3.14 -2.94
C ALA A 565 14.40 -1.74 -3.56
N ARG A 566 13.31 -1.06 -3.19
CA ARG A 566 12.99 0.30 -3.65
C ARG A 566 13.52 1.41 -2.73
N THR A 567 14.03 1.07 -1.54
CA THR A 567 14.40 2.06 -0.52
C THR A 567 15.82 1.85 0.04
N PRO A 568 16.86 1.93 -0.82
CA PRO A 568 18.25 1.72 -0.40
C PRO A 568 18.73 2.68 0.71
N THR A 569 18.17 3.89 0.85
CA THR A 569 18.56 4.79 1.95
C THR A 569 18.00 4.34 3.29
N ILE A 570 16.78 3.79 3.32
CA ILE A 570 16.22 3.11 4.51
C ILE A 570 17.14 1.95 4.90
N SER A 571 17.53 1.11 3.93
CA SER A 571 18.48 0.01 4.19
C SER A 571 19.82 0.48 4.75
N ALA A 572 20.40 1.55 4.19
CA ALA A 572 21.64 2.15 4.70
C ALA A 572 21.48 2.78 6.10
N ALA A 573 20.30 3.31 6.45
CA ALA A 573 19.98 3.82 7.78
C ALA A 573 19.75 2.72 8.82
N VAL A 574 19.19 1.57 8.40
CA VAL A 574 19.17 0.33 9.19
C VAL A 574 20.59 -0.12 9.49
N ASP A 575 21.43 -0.32 8.47
CA ASP A 575 22.80 -0.81 8.63
C ASP A 575 23.68 0.16 9.44
N ALA A 576 23.54 1.47 9.22
CA ALA A 576 24.25 2.49 10.00
C ALA A 576 23.79 2.61 11.47
N THR A 577 22.66 1.99 11.84
CA THR A 577 22.17 1.88 13.23
C THR A 577 22.14 0.43 13.73
N ARG A 578 22.80 -0.50 13.02
CA ARG A 578 22.76 -1.94 13.31
C ARG A 578 23.02 -2.24 14.79
N GLY A 579 22.04 -2.90 15.42
CA GLY A 579 22.06 -3.24 16.85
C GLY A 579 21.86 -2.09 17.85
N GLN A 580 21.71 -0.83 17.40
CA GLN A 580 21.43 0.30 18.29
C GLN A 580 19.97 0.28 18.74
N ILE A 581 19.76 0.31 20.06
CA ILE A 581 18.46 0.34 20.72
C ILE A 581 18.35 1.52 21.70
N VAL A 582 17.12 1.93 21.97
CA VAL A 582 16.79 2.90 23.03
C VAL A 582 16.60 2.16 24.35
N THR A 583 17.26 2.64 25.39
CA THR A 583 17.15 2.12 26.76
C THR A 583 16.88 3.24 27.76
N TYR A 584 16.33 2.89 28.92
CA TYR A 584 16.11 3.80 30.03
C TYR A 584 16.52 3.12 31.34
N LYS A 585 17.42 3.75 32.11
CA LYS A 585 18.03 3.16 33.32
C LYS A 585 18.55 1.72 33.05
N GLY A 586 19.26 1.53 31.94
CA GLY A 586 19.80 0.24 31.48
C GLY A 586 18.77 -0.82 31.04
N LYS A 587 17.47 -0.50 30.93
CA LYS A 587 16.42 -1.43 30.48
C LYS A 587 15.88 -1.04 29.10
N LEU A 588 15.47 -2.02 28.30
CA LEU A 588 14.89 -1.81 26.97
C LEU A 588 13.63 -0.94 27.04
N ALA A 589 13.62 0.17 26.30
CA ALA A 589 12.51 1.13 26.30
C ALA A 589 11.37 0.69 25.35
N ILE A 590 10.13 1.08 25.65
CA ILE A 590 9.05 1.08 24.65
C ILE A 590 9.07 2.42 23.93
N THR A 591 9.14 2.38 22.59
CA THR A 591 9.39 3.53 21.71
C THR A 591 8.29 3.66 20.66
N PRO A 592 7.07 4.07 21.06
CA PRO A 592 5.99 4.33 20.12
C PRO A 592 6.29 5.58 19.29
N TYR A 593 5.84 5.59 18.04
CA TYR A 593 6.01 6.69 17.10
C TYR A 593 4.76 6.85 16.24
N PHE A 594 4.53 8.05 15.70
CA PHE A 594 3.31 8.40 14.98
C PHE A 594 3.55 9.49 13.93
N SER A 595 2.61 9.66 13.00
CA SER A 595 2.80 10.50 11.80
C SER A 595 3.12 11.97 12.12
N ARG A 596 2.27 12.66 12.90
CA ARG A 596 2.41 14.10 13.15
C ARG A 596 1.70 14.54 14.43
N SER A 597 2.29 15.47 15.19
CA SER A 597 1.65 16.10 16.35
C SER A 597 0.96 17.43 16.03
N ASP A 598 0.42 18.11 17.05
CA ASP A 598 -0.13 19.46 16.98
C ASP A 598 0.82 20.52 17.60
N GLY A 599 2.13 20.23 17.58
CA GLY A 599 3.18 21.04 18.20
C GLY A 599 3.68 20.46 19.52
N ARG A 600 3.01 19.44 20.09
CA ARG A 600 3.52 18.70 21.25
C ARG A 600 3.08 17.24 21.28
N THR A 601 3.90 16.40 21.88
CA THR A 601 3.51 15.02 22.21
C THR A 601 2.58 15.00 23.43
N ARG A 602 2.03 13.82 23.75
CA ARG A 602 1.24 13.49 24.93
C ARG A 602 2.04 12.60 25.89
N ASN A 603 1.66 12.57 27.16
CA ASN A 603 2.18 11.55 28.07
C ASN A 603 1.56 10.19 27.73
N TYR A 604 2.23 9.08 28.07
CA TYR A 604 1.71 7.72 27.85
C TYR A 604 0.35 7.51 28.56
N GLU A 605 0.30 7.92 29.83
CA GLU A 605 -0.85 7.77 30.71
C GLU A 605 -2.09 8.55 30.25
N ASP A 606 -1.93 9.68 29.55
CA ASP A 606 -3.05 10.51 29.06
C ASP A 606 -3.82 9.86 27.90
N VAL A 607 -3.16 8.94 27.17
CA VAL A 607 -3.67 8.36 25.90
C VAL A 607 -4.06 6.90 26.05
N TRP A 608 -3.31 6.14 26.86
CA TRP A 608 -3.53 4.70 27.04
C TRP A 608 -3.79 4.30 28.51
N GLY A 609 -3.76 5.25 29.44
CA GLY A 609 -3.94 4.99 30.87
C GLY A 609 -2.81 4.17 31.50
N GLY A 610 -3.10 3.56 32.65
CA GLY A 610 -2.13 2.75 33.38
C GLY A 610 -1.12 3.57 34.18
N GLN A 611 0.08 3.01 34.35
CA GLN A 611 1.16 3.67 35.09
C GLN A 611 1.96 4.60 34.16
N PRO A 612 2.36 5.80 34.64
CA PRO A 612 3.26 6.68 33.90
C PRO A 612 4.54 6.00 33.45
N ILE A 613 5.00 6.33 32.24
CA ILE A 613 6.29 5.87 31.72
C ILE A 613 7.26 7.05 31.68
N ASP A 614 8.33 6.98 32.49
CA ASP A 614 9.27 8.09 32.74
C ASP A 614 9.76 8.81 31.46
N TRP A 615 10.02 8.07 30.38
CA TRP A 615 10.54 8.58 29.12
C TRP A 615 9.46 8.96 28.09
N LEU A 616 8.18 8.66 28.32
CA LEU A 616 7.08 8.97 27.39
C LEU A 616 6.23 10.13 27.92
N LYS A 617 6.80 11.33 27.81
CA LYS A 617 6.23 12.57 28.32
C LYS A 617 5.90 13.58 27.22
N ALA A 618 5.02 14.53 27.55
CA ALA A 618 4.51 15.57 26.66
C ALA A 618 5.55 16.68 26.37
N VAL A 619 6.42 16.48 25.39
CA VAL A 619 7.49 17.38 24.94
C VAL A 619 7.07 18.26 23.76
N ASN A 620 7.80 19.36 23.52
CA ASN A 620 7.65 20.18 22.32
C ASN A 620 8.06 19.41 21.05
N ALA A 621 7.30 19.57 19.98
CA ALA A 621 7.56 19.04 18.65
C ALA A 621 7.71 20.22 17.66
N PRO A 622 8.92 20.81 17.56
CA PRO A 622 9.13 22.11 16.90
C PRO A 622 8.86 22.13 15.39
N GLY A 623 8.67 20.97 14.75
CA GLY A 623 8.24 20.88 13.36
C GLY A 623 6.72 20.90 13.16
N ASP A 624 5.91 20.91 14.23
CA ASP A 624 4.47 20.60 14.17
C ASP A 624 3.54 21.68 14.73
N GLU A 625 4.07 22.82 15.19
CA GLU A 625 3.27 23.90 15.77
C GLU A 625 2.11 24.35 14.85
N GLY A 626 0.90 24.42 15.40
CA GLY A 626 -0.32 24.78 14.66
C GLY A 626 -0.86 23.72 13.70
N LYS A 627 -0.25 22.53 13.60
CA LYS A 627 -0.71 21.44 12.70
C LYS A 627 -1.77 20.54 13.35
N THR A 628 -2.47 19.76 12.53
CA THR A 628 -3.42 18.76 13.03
C THR A 628 -2.70 17.47 13.45
N LEU A 629 -2.90 17.02 14.69
CA LEU A 629 -2.48 15.72 15.20
C LEU A 629 -2.96 14.57 14.30
N TRP A 630 -2.04 13.75 13.81
CA TRP A 630 -2.30 12.52 13.04
C TRP A 630 -1.59 11.34 13.71
N GLY A 631 -2.39 10.47 14.34
CA GLY A 631 -1.91 9.36 15.17
C GLY A 631 -2.11 9.62 16.66
N HIS A 632 -1.59 8.73 17.51
CA HIS A 632 -1.89 8.69 18.95
C HIS A 632 -1.13 9.71 19.82
N GLY A 633 -0.18 10.48 19.26
CA GLY A 633 0.44 11.60 19.98
C GLY A 633 1.57 11.28 20.96
N VAL A 634 1.86 10.00 21.25
CA VAL A 634 2.84 9.58 22.27
C VAL A 634 4.18 9.19 21.63
N GLY A 635 5.29 9.63 22.21
CA GLY A 635 6.64 9.29 21.73
C GLY A 635 7.08 10.09 20.50
N LEU A 636 7.73 9.45 19.52
CA LEU A 636 8.34 10.17 18.40
C LEU A 636 7.32 10.61 17.36
N SER A 637 7.24 11.92 17.09
CA SER A 637 6.50 12.44 15.95
C SER A 637 7.37 12.44 14.70
N ALA A 638 6.94 11.72 13.67
CA ALA A 638 7.71 11.53 12.44
C ALA A 638 7.93 12.84 11.67
N SER A 639 6.90 13.70 11.52
CA SER A 639 7.04 15.01 10.86
C SER A 639 7.94 15.99 11.60
N SER A 640 7.88 16.03 12.94
CA SER A 640 8.79 16.89 13.71
C SER A 640 10.21 16.31 13.79
N ALA A 641 10.38 14.99 13.77
CA ALA A 641 11.70 14.36 13.67
C ALA A 641 12.35 14.62 12.30
N LEU A 642 11.56 14.57 11.23
CA LEU A 642 11.96 14.98 9.87
C LEU A 642 12.42 16.44 9.84
N TYR A 643 11.66 17.36 10.44
CA TYR A 643 12.04 18.77 10.55
C TYR A 643 13.33 19.00 11.37
N MET A 644 13.52 18.24 12.45
CA MET A 644 14.72 18.33 13.28
C MET A 644 16.00 17.96 12.52
N ASP A 645 15.96 16.97 11.62
CA ASP A 645 17.06 16.69 10.70
C ASP A 645 17.14 17.78 9.61
N ALA A 646 16.08 17.90 8.80
CA ALA A 646 16.03 18.69 7.57
C ALA A 646 16.25 20.20 7.75
N THR A 647 15.95 20.76 8.92
CA THR A 647 15.97 22.21 9.17
C THR A 647 16.79 22.59 10.39
N LEU A 648 16.88 21.74 11.41
CA LEU A 648 17.64 22.01 12.65
C LEU A 648 18.98 21.26 12.75
N GLY A 649 19.34 20.45 11.73
CA GLY A 649 20.62 19.74 11.65
C GLY A 649 20.85 18.74 12.78
N LYS A 650 19.79 18.23 13.41
CA LYS A 650 19.89 17.33 14.57
C LYS A 650 20.28 15.92 14.14
N ASN A 651 21.23 15.34 14.87
CA ASN A 651 21.59 13.94 14.67
C ASN A 651 20.52 13.00 15.27
N TYR A 652 20.56 11.72 14.89
CA TYR A 652 19.52 10.76 15.26
C TYR A 652 19.39 10.56 16.79
N GLU A 653 20.48 10.68 17.54
CA GLU A 653 20.49 10.60 19.01
C GLU A 653 19.80 11.82 19.64
N GLN A 654 20.05 13.03 19.13
CA GLN A 654 19.37 14.26 19.58
C GLN A 654 17.86 14.21 19.29
N ILE A 655 17.46 13.63 18.15
CA ILE A 655 16.05 13.39 17.80
C ILE A 655 15.42 12.40 18.80
N LEU A 656 16.08 11.27 19.07
CA LEU A 656 15.58 10.28 20.03
C LEU A 656 15.50 10.83 21.46
N LYS A 657 16.50 11.59 21.92
CA LYS A 657 16.51 12.20 23.26
C LYS A 657 15.52 13.36 23.42
N GLN A 658 15.07 13.98 22.33
CA GLN A 658 13.95 14.94 22.36
C GLN A 658 12.62 14.24 22.65
N PHE A 659 12.32 13.14 21.95
CA PHE A 659 11.03 12.46 22.03
C PHE A 659 10.91 11.39 23.12
N TYR A 660 12.04 10.91 23.63
CA TYR A 660 12.11 9.93 24.71
C TYR A 660 12.97 10.48 25.85
N THR A 661 12.33 10.95 26.92
CA THR A 661 12.99 11.74 27.97
C THR A 661 13.98 10.90 28.80
N GLY A 662 15.25 11.32 28.84
CA GLY A 662 16.27 10.70 29.69
C GLY A 662 16.73 9.31 29.24
N ILE A 663 16.59 8.98 27.95
CA ILE A 663 17.08 7.70 27.39
C ILE A 663 18.58 7.67 27.14
N GLU A 664 19.08 6.44 27.03
CA GLU A 664 20.45 6.07 26.67
C GLU A 664 20.39 5.19 25.40
N LEU A 665 21.31 5.38 24.47
CA LEU A 665 21.48 4.47 23.33
C LEU A 665 22.48 3.37 23.69
N MET A 666 22.15 2.13 23.37
CA MET A 666 22.98 0.97 23.63
C MET A 666 23.08 0.10 22.38
N LYS A 667 24.26 -0.44 22.09
CA LYS A 667 24.41 -1.45 21.03
C LYS A 667 24.18 -2.84 21.63
N ALA A 668 23.00 -3.41 21.38
CA ALA A 668 22.57 -4.71 21.92
C ALA A 668 23.25 -5.93 21.27
N TYR A 669 23.64 -5.80 20.00
CA TYR A 669 24.27 -6.86 19.21
C TYR A 669 25.09 -6.27 18.05
N LYS A 670 25.94 -7.05 17.37
CA LYS A 670 26.93 -6.56 16.40
C LYS A 670 26.34 -6.17 15.05
#